data_AF-A0A956XTR1-F1
#
_entry.id   AF-A0A956XTR1-F1
#
_cell.length_a   1.000
_cell.length_b   1.000
_cell.length_c   1.000
_cell.angle_alpha   90.00
_cell.angle_beta   90.00
_cell.angle_gamma   90.00
#
_symmetry.space_group_name_H-M   'P 1'
#
loop_
_entity.id
_entity.type
_entity.pdbx_description
1 polymer ?
#
loop_
_entity_poly.entity_id
_entity_poly.type
_entity_poly.pdbx_seq_one_letter_code
_entity_poly.pdbx_strand_id
1 'polypeptide(L)'
;QASGLPAFHVDIQPSPPYMPMDLVTFFTTTAAKKDPYGWGILQRFGLTLTFTLRDAENGDVVNGSELLNRVQQAINRCQSTLKGDDQWLEHLFVELLVQPGKSVSLEDQTALQTSSLLSVTQISLRPKIIQYLEYSLLKITGKPGAQIDVVFSRLSGSVSLVNLAEPERGQINIDPDIDPYVWPLVLPNDGSAAIAMRSEKGFDLFTKGTSQTAKIDVRVPLKGPLANQRPAVFKQFFEYSDSPVPSVKLLQPMSNIGNQVTELKEIFSPDDDYIFDLLIGPMVAFEASDEFSTYFQTPDLSPAFASTGTMSEQWLAFKRYAEALNGSQSNNRIVVPTLKDEIEAILPDYLSWAQRFFDAGPPVALIEEDATSSTQATGPWIASAYPRASSPAYASPDENGRIQYDRLISDKWAHTYRYYVRPYGRYDLLWRSLRQSSTLFPNQILIPFDPLSPEIDAGGLDVVLDRIQPVEKPFVLSSRRLDQGGTSQLPSPPGRIWEVIVAQHPEQALQERNQGLARRLSFRNVAFSLLRRFPCESWQITLHQVDGSEWTITPVSTKYPEIPATVPALPDHLNLDQELDDTSLLSIDIPDRIDDFQQGALVLQWESLPFFYEYKLLLIAQTTTNVSEINSVVQQDLEYISPPVTASIQGAVDDNGDRGRELIIPLRQLWDSLPPAAQRRWPVENPTLAPNDAAHRLPGSLPDPDVIYEIVTNSRGNLETQAEVYVSGVVPNQNGENPYVVRQLGKQFLVSVNDGLIPPETPSDHYQLRILSKQRSEIVLSRNYPIPPILGTKYRFEDNTLIVNGVMSLSEYAAIKRAISPSPKPPVSVQADLHTVDDFFTSLYHVEA
;
A
#
# COMPACT_ATOMS: atom_id res chain seq x y z
N GLN A 1 5.96 -42.11 23.95
CA GLN A 1 5.01 -42.72 22.99
C GLN A 1 4.29 -41.59 22.29
N ALA A 2 4.20 -41.68 20.96
CA ALA A 2 4.06 -40.58 20.01
C ALA A 2 2.94 -39.58 20.29
N SER A 3 3.24 -38.29 20.10
CA SER A 3 2.25 -37.30 19.69
C SER A 3 2.87 -36.47 18.57
N GLY A 4 2.60 -36.88 17.33
CA GLY A 4 2.97 -36.17 16.10
C GLY A 4 2.15 -34.90 15.96
N LEU A 5 2.50 -33.88 16.72
CA LEU A 5 2.10 -32.51 16.43
C LEU A 5 3.26 -31.83 15.73
N PRO A 6 3.04 -31.11 14.61
CA PRO A 6 4.09 -30.35 13.96
C PRO A 6 4.70 -29.38 14.97
N ALA A 7 6.02 -29.23 14.95
CA ALA A 7 6.68 -28.19 15.73
C ALA A 7 6.22 -26.83 15.18
N PHE A 8 6.02 -25.84 16.06
CA PHE A 8 5.66 -24.48 15.66
C PHE A 8 6.77 -23.51 16.07
N HIS A 9 7.07 -22.55 15.20
CA HIS A 9 7.82 -21.35 15.55
C HIS A 9 6.85 -20.29 16.06
N VAL A 10 7.18 -19.66 17.20
CA VAL A 10 6.37 -18.59 17.81
C VAL A 10 7.03 -17.26 17.49
N ASP A 11 6.39 -16.48 16.63
CA ASP A 11 6.84 -15.11 16.32
C ASP A 11 6.15 -14.14 17.27
N ILE A 12 6.89 -13.64 18.24
CA ILE A 12 6.40 -12.69 19.25
C ILE A 12 6.53 -11.26 18.68
N GLN A 13 5.43 -10.51 18.70
CA GLN A 13 5.45 -9.10 18.35
C GLN A 13 6.18 -8.30 19.44
N PRO A 14 7.23 -7.53 19.08
CA PRO A 14 7.96 -6.73 20.05
C PRO A 14 7.07 -5.61 20.61
N SER A 15 7.30 -5.27 21.88
CA SER A 15 6.64 -4.13 22.53
C SER A 15 7.05 -2.82 21.86
N PRO A 16 6.12 -1.85 21.66
CA PRO A 16 6.46 -0.54 21.12
C PRO A 16 7.57 0.13 21.93
N PRO A 17 8.52 0.82 21.27
CA PRO A 17 9.62 1.49 21.98
C PRO A 17 9.06 2.53 22.97
N TYR A 18 9.57 2.50 24.20
CA TYR A 18 9.20 3.44 25.26
C TYR A 18 10.09 4.68 25.20
N MET A 19 9.47 5.86 25.28
CA MET A 19 10.18 7.13 25.45
C MET A 19 10.05 7.59 26.91
N PRO A 20 11.14 8.04 27.56
CA PRO A 20 11.07 8.54 28.92
C PRO A 20 10.13 9.74 29.07
N MET A 21 9.25 9.71 30.06
CA MET A 21 8.25 10.74 30.30
C MET A 21 7.83 10.78 31.79
N ASP A 22 7.17 11.86 32.19
CA ASP A 22 6.53 11.98 33.51
C ASP A 22 5.13 11.31 33.53
N LEU A 23 4.52 11.22 34.72
CA LEU A 23 3.24 10.53 34.91
C LEU A 23 2.08 11.20 34.16
N VAL A 24 2.04 12.53 34.09
CA VAL A 24 0.97 13.28 33.39
C VAL A 24 1.06 13.05 31.88
N THR A 25 2.27 13.11 31.34
CA THR A 25 2.55 12.80 29.93
C THR A 25 2.26 11.34 29.64
N PHE A 26 2.55 10.43 30.58
CA PHE A 26 2.18 9.02 30.46
C PHE A 26 0.68 8.84 30.29
N PHE A 27 -0.15 9.43 31.16
CA PHE A 27 -1.62 9.36 31.02
C PHE A 27 -2.11 9.98 29.70
N THR A 28 -1.55 11.10 29.28
CA THR A 28 -1.96 11.81 28.06
C THR A 28 -1.57 11.08 26.76
N THR A 29 -0.38 10.50 26.73
CA THR A 29 0.11 9.75 25.55
C THR A 29 -0.53 8.37 25.44
N THR A 30 -1.03 7.83 26.55
CA THR A 30 -1.70 6.53 26.63
C THR A 30 -3.20 6.65 26.97
N ALA A 31 -3.80 7.81 26.70
CA ALA A 31 -5.22 8.05 26.96
C ALA A 31 -6.12 7.05 26.20
N ALA A 32 -7.30 6.74 26.73
CA ALA A 32 -8.24 5.79 26.14
C ALA A 32 -8.60 6.10 24.66
N LYS A 33 -8.59 7.37 24.25
CA LYS A 33 -8.79 7.74 22.83
C LYS A 33 -7.72 7.17 21.89
N LYS A 34 -6.49 7.01 22.36
CA LYS A 34 -5.34 6.48 21.60
C LYS A 34 -5.17 4.97 21.79
N ASP A 35 -5.49 4.46 22.97
CA ASP A 35 -5.44 3.05 23.33
C ASP A 35 -6.75 2.61 24.02
N PRO A 36 -7.85 2.43 23.26
CA PRO A 36 -9.18 2.23 23.83
C PRO A 36 -9.36 0.88 24.51
N TYR A 37 -8.55 -0.12 24.14
CA TYR A 37 -8.59 -1.45 24.74
C TYR A 37 -7.45 -1.68 25.74
N GLY A 38 -6.55 -0.70 25.90
CA GLY A 38 -5.41 -0.75 26.82
C GLY A 38 -4.26 -1.66 26.38
N TRP A 39 -4.23 -2.09 25.12
CA TRP A 39 -3.27 -3.07 24.60
C TRP A 39 -1.83 -2.58 24.66
N GLY A 40 -1.59 -1.36 24.20
CA GLY A 40 -0.24 -0.79 24.17
C GLY A 40 0.32 -0.66 25.59
N ILE A 41 -0.54 -0.34 26.56
CA ILE A 41 -0.15 -0.22 27.96
C ILE A 41 0.12 -1.59 28.58
N LEU A 42 -0.76 -2.57 28.38
CA LEU A 42 -0.55 -3.92 28.91
C LEU A 42 0.71 -4.55 28.31
N GLN A 43 0.99 -4.33 27.03
CA GLN A 43 2.22 -4.79 26.39
C GLN A 43 3.47 -4.09 26.95
N ARG A 44 3.38 -2.81 27.34
CA ARG A 44 4.46 -2.10 28.04
C ARG A 44 4.67 -2.61 29.46
N PHE A 45 3.60 -2.94 30.18
CA PHE A 45 3.67 -3.55 31.51
C PHE A 45 4.12 -5.01 31.50
N GLY A 46 4.30 -5.62 30.32
CA GLY A 46 4.62 -7.05 30.21
C GLY A 46 3.44 -7.96 30.57
N LEU A 47 2.23 -7.43 30.59
CA LEU A 47 0.97 -8.12 30.87
C LEU A 47 0.30 -8.64 29.60
N THR A 48 0.98 -8.57 28.46
CA THR A 48 0.42 -8.99 27.18
C THR A 48 1.49 -9.56 26.27
N LEU A 49 1.13 -10.63 25.57
CA LEU A 49 1.95 -11.28 24.56
C LEU A 49 1.13 -11.41 23.27
N THR A 50 1.57 -10.76 22.21
CA THR A 50 0.98 -10.88 20.88
C THR A 50 1.90 -11.73 20.03
N PHE A 51 1.36 -12.76 19.39
CA PHE A 51 2.17 -13.69 18.61
C PHE A 51 1.43 -14.28 17.42
N THR A 52 2.22 -14.78 16.47
CA THR A 52 1.76 -15.70 15.42
C THR A 52 2.44 -17.04 15.57
N LEU A 53 1.77 -18.10 15.12
CA LEU A 53 2.37 -19.42 15.01
C LEU A 53 2.72 -19.69 13.56
N ARG A 54 3.92 -20.20 13.31
CA ARG A 54 4.33 -20.73 12.02
C ARG A 54 4.58 -22.22 12.13
N ASP A 55 4.15 -22.97 11.14
CA ASP A 55 4.50 -24.38 11.03
C ASP A 55 6.02 -24.50 10.79
N ALA A 56 6.71 -25.33 11.58
CA ALA A 56 8.16 -25.45 11.53
C ALA A 56 8.68 -26.27 10.34
N GLU A 57 7.83 -27.02 9.65
CA GLU A 57 8.24 -27.79 8.47
C GLU A 57 8.26 -26.91 7.20
N ASN A 58 7.26 -26.04 7.01
CA ASN A 58 7.12 -25.22 5.80
C ASN A 58 7.26 -23.70 6.03
N GLY A 59 7.26 -23.22 7.28
CA GLY A 59 7.36 -21.79 7.63
C GLY A 59 6.07 -20.98 7.44
N ASP A 60 4.97 -21.63 7.06
CA ASP A 60 3.68 -20.97 6.79
C ASP A 60 3.01 -20.53 8.10
N VAL A 61 2.32 -19.39 8.04
CA VAL A 61 1.56 -18.88 9.20
C VAL A 61 0.30 -19.72 9.39
N VAL A 62 0.13 -20.24 10.60
CA VAL A 62 -1.03 -21.02 11.02
C VAL A 62 -2.30 -20.15 10.95
N ASN A 63 -3.36 -20.64 10.31
CA ASN A 63 -4.61 -19.89 10.19
C ASN A 63 -5.29 -19.67 11.56
N GLY A 64 -6.18 -18.69 11.66
CA GLY A 64 -6.81 -18.31 12.93
C GLY A 64 -7.59 -19.42 13.64
N SER A 65 -8.18 -20.37 12.90
CA SER A 65 -8.91 -21.51 13.48
C SER A 65 -7.98 -22.51 14.15
N GLU A 66 -6.87 -22.84 13.51
CA GLU A 66 -5.87 -23.73 14.07
C GLU A 66 -5.12 -23.05 15.20
N LEU A 67 -4.76 -21.77 15.05
CA LEU A 67 -4.14 -20.96 16.09
C LEU A 67 -4.95 -21.00 17.39
N LEU A 68 -6.26 -20.74 17.31
CA LEU A 68 -7.16 -20.78 18.48
C LEU A 68 -7.19 -22.17 19.13
N ASN A 69 -7.28 -23.24 18.32
CA ASN A 69 -7.24 -24.61 18.84
C ASN A 69 -5.93 -24.91 19.58
N ARG A 70 -4.78 -24.41 19.08
CA ARG A 70 -3.48 -24.56 19.75
C ARG A 70 -3.41 -23.78 21.06
N VAL A 71 -3.91 -22.55 21.08
CA VAL A 71 -3.99 -21.73 22.30
C VAL A 71 -4.85 -22.42 23.35
N GLN A 72 -6.01 -22.96 22.97
CA GLN A 72 -6.89 -23.69 23.90
C GLN A 72 -6.20 -24.94 24.47
N GLN A 73 -5.50 -25.72 23.63
CA GLN A 73 -4.72 -26.87 24.08
C GLN A 73 -3.61 -26.46 25.07
N ALA A 74 -2.93 -25.34 24.80
CA ALA A 74 -1.90 -24.81 25.69
C ALA A 74 -2.48 -24.37 27.04
N ILE A 75 -3.61 -23.65 27.05
CA ILE A 75 -4.30 -23.24 28.29
C ILE A 75 -4.71 -24.46 29.11
N ASN A 76 -5.36 -25.45 28.49
CA ASN A 76 -5.78 -26.68 29.18
C ASN A 76 -4.59 -27.44 29.78
N ARG A 77 -3.45 -27.46 29.06
CA ARG A 77 -2.21 -28.06 29.55
C ARG A 77 -1.64 -27.29 30.75
N CYS A 78 -1.63 -25.95 30.68
CA CYS A 78 -1.20 -25.10 31.79
C CYS A 78 -2.06 -25.32 33.03
N GLN A 79 -3.40 -25.34 32.90
CA GLN A 79 -4.32 -25.66 33.99
C GLN A 79 -4.01 -27.01 34.64
N SER A 80 -3.78 -28.05 33.83
CA SER A 80 -3.45 -29.39 34.36
C SER A 80 -2.08 -29.45 35.09
N THR A 81 -1.18 -28.52 34.77
CA THR A 81 0.20 -28.47 35.30
C THR A 81 0.29 -27.59 36.56
N LEU A 82 -0.48 -26.49 36.63
CA LEU A 82 -0.45 -25.49 37.69
C LEU A 82 -1.40 -25.77 38.86
N LYS A 83 -1.74 -27.05 39.10
CA LYS A 83 -2.75 -27.50 40.08
C LYS A 83 -2.72 -26.71 41.40
N GLY A 84 -3.81 -25.98 41.67
CA GLY A 84 -4.05 -25.30 42.95
C GLY A 84 -3.98 -23.77 42.92
N ASP A 85 -3.56 -23.18 41.79
CA ASP A 85 -3.51 -21.73 41.60
C ASP A 85 -4.26 -21.35 40.32
N ASP A 86 -5.57 -21.58 40.28
CA ASP A 86 -6.41 -21.24 39.11
C ASP A 86 -6.77 -19.73 39.07
N GLN A 87 -6.25 -18.92 40.00
CA GLN A 87 -6.57 -17.49 40.13
C GLN A 87 -6.12 -16.68 38.90
N TRP A 88 -5.09 -17.11 38.18
CA TRP A 88 -4.64 -16.43 36.96
C TRP A 88 -5.66 -16.52 35.82
N LEU A 89 -6.55 -17.53 35.79
CA LEU A 89 -7.58 -17.67 34.76
C LEU A 89 -8.60 -16.53 34.80
N GLU A 90 -8.85 -15.99 36.00
CA GLU A 90 -9.76 -14.86 36.20
C GLU A 90 -9.25 -13.59 35.51
N HIS A 91 -7.92 -13.48 35.35
CA HIS A 91 -7.23 -12.38 34.71
C HIS A 91 -6.91 -12.63 33.23
N LEU A 92 -7.00 -13.89 32.76
CA LEU A 92 -6.56 -14.28 31.42
C LEU A 92 -7.59 -13.93 30.35
N PHE A 93 -7.16 -13.17 29.36
CA PHE A 93 -7.91 -12.84 28.16
C PHE A 93 -7.20 -13.42 26.94
N VAL A 94 -7.96 -14.15 26.12
CA VAL A 94 -7.58 -14.54 24.77
C VAL A 94 -8.22 -13.56 23.81
N GLU A 95 -7.39 -12.72 23.21
CA GLU A 95 -7.83 -11.65 22.37
C GLU A 95 -7.73 -12.03 20.89
N LEU A 96 -8.91 -12.13 20.29
CA LEU A 96 -9.11 -12.58 18.93
C LEU A 96 -9.20 -11.38 17.99
N LEU A 97 -8.21 -11.24 17.12
CA LEU A 97 -8.18 -10.17 16.13
C LEU A 97 -8.94 -10.61 14.87
N VAL A 98 -9.90 -9.82 14.44
CA VAL A 98 -10.76 -10.12 13.29
C VAL A 98 -10.23 -9.43 12.03
N GLN A 99 -10.36 -10.07 10.87
CA GLN A 99 -9.98 -9.51 9.58
C GLN A 99 -10.75 -8.22 9.28
N PRO A 100 -10.08 -7.13 8.84
CA PRO A 100 -10.76 -5.91 8.42
C PRO A 100 -11.75 -6.19 7.27
N GLY A 101 -13.01 -5.81 7.43
CA GLY A 101 -14.03 -5.91 6.38
C GLY A 101 -14.99 -7.10 6.46
N LYS A 102 -14.81 -8.03 7.42
CA LYS A 102 -15.87 -8.97 7.80
C LYS A 102 -16.70 -8.38 8.93
N SER A 103 -18.02 -8.40 8.80
CA SER A 103 -18.94 -8.08 9.89
C SER A 103 -19.10 -9.32 10.77
N VAL A 104 -18.79 -9.20 12.05
CA VAL A 104 -18.96 -10.24 13.07
C VAL A 104 -19.77 -9.60 14.17
N SER A 105 -21.01 -10.04 14.33
CA SER A 105 -21.86 -9.70 15.47
C SER A 105 -21.46 -10.57 16.65
N LEU A 106 -21.30 -9.94 17.82
CA LEU A 106 -21.05 -10.62 19.09
C LEU A 106 -22.28 -10.53 20.01
N GLU A 107 -23.33 -9.85 19.56
CA GLU A 107 -24.61 -9.82 20.25
C GLU A 107 -25.28 -11.19 20.06
N ASP A 108 -25.74 -11.79 21.17
CA ASP A 108 -26.45 -13.06 21.31
C ASP A 108 -25.68 -14.36 21.04
N GLN A 109 -24.71 -14.73 21.90
CA GLN A 109 -24.15 -16.09 22.02
C GLN A 109 -23.73 -16.80 20.71
N THR A 110 -23.70 -16.11 19.57
CA THR A 110 -23.38 -16.69 18.28
C THR A 110 -21.89 -16.89 18.22
N ALA A 111 -21.48 -18.16 18.10
CA ALA A 111 -20.07 -18.53 18.05
C ALA A 111 -19.34 -17.79 16.92
N LEU A 112 -18.22 -17.16 17.26
CA LEU A 112 -17.39 -16.42 16.32
C LEU A 112 -16.91 -17.37 15.21
N GLN A 113 -17.18 -17.03 13.94
CA GLN A 113 -16.69 -17.83 12.83
C GLN A 113 -15.17 -17.73 12.72
N THR A 114 -14.48 -18.83 12.98
CA THR A 114 -13.01 -18.92 13.03
C THR A 114 -12.32 -18.55 11.71
N SER A 115 -13.03 -18.61 10.58
CA SER A 115 -12.59 -18.14 9.25
C SER A 115 -12.50 -16.61 9.12
N SER A 116 -12.93 -15.87 10.14
CA SER A 116 -12.87 -14.40 10.19
C SER A 116 -11.71 -13.89 11.05
N LEU A 117 -10.96 -14.80 11.69
CA LEU A 117 -9.83 -14.46 12.52
C LEU A 117 -8.58 -14.15 11.67
N LEU A 118 -7.80 -13.18 12.12
CA LEU A 118 -6.42 -13.01 11.70
C LEU A 118 -5.58 -14.16 12.27
N SER A 119 -4.48 -14.48 11.61
CA SER A 119 -3.48 -15.43 12.10
C SER A 119 -2.60 -14.88 13.24
N VAL A 120 -3.11 -13.90 13.98
CA VAL A 120 -2.49 -13.26 15.14
C VAL A 120 -3.43 -13.43 16.32
N THR A 121 -2.89 -13.79 17.47
CA THR A 121 -3.61 -13.79 18.74
C THR A 121 -2.82 -13.03 19.77
N GLN A 122 -3.53 -12.33 20.64
CA GLN A 122 -2.94 -11.67 21.78
C GLN A 122 -3.46 -12.33 23.05
N ILE A 123 -2.57 -12.67 23.97
CA ILE A 123 -2.93 -13.13 25.31
C ILE A 123 -2.63 -11.99 26.26
N SER A 124 -3.60 -11.57 27.06
CA SER A 124 -3.43 -10.48 28.02
C SER A 124 -3.88 -10.88 29.42
N LEU A 125 -3.25 -10.26 30.42
CA LEU A 125 -3.66 -10.32 31.81
C LEU A 125 -4.30 -8.97 32.15
N ARG A 126 -5.59 -8.99 32.48
CA ARG A 126 -6.37 -7.78 32.77
C ARG A 126 -6.78 -7.71 34.25
N PRO A 127 -7.03 -6.50 34.77
CA PRO A 127 -7.60 -6.33 36.10
C PRO A 127 -8.94 -7.06 36.24
N LYS A 128 -9.16 -7.70 37.39
CA LYS A 128 -10.47 -8.25 37.77
C LYS A 128 -11.33 -7.13 38.34
N ILE A 129 -12.60 -7.07 37.93
CA ILE A 129 -13.56 -6.12 38.50
C ILE A 129 -14.07 -6.71 39.82
N ILE A 130 -13.94 -5.94 40.90
CA ILE A 130 -14.45 -6.29 42.23
C ILE A 130 -15.45 -5.22 42.62
N GLN A 131 -16.70 -5.61 42.81
CA GLN A 131 -17.74 -4.73 43.30
C GLN A 131 -17.63 -4.61 44.83
N TYR A 132 -17.45 -3.38 45.32
CA TYR A 132 -17.36 -3.07 46.76
C TYR A 132 -18.68 -2.58 47.36
N LEU A 133 -19.56 -2.01 46.54
CA LEU A 133 -20.83 -1.44 46.97
C LEU A 133 -21.98 -2.14 46.25
N GLU A 134 -22.99 -2.51 47.01
CA GLU A 134 -24.24 -3.07 46.52
C GLU A 134 -25.22 -1.95 46.18
N TYR A 135 -26.01 -2.18 45.14
CA TYR A 135 -27.03 -1.26 44.67
C TYR A 135 -28.40 -1.91 44.79
N SER A 136 -29.35 -1.20 45.39
CA SER A 136 -30.69 -1.72 45.63
C SER A 136 -31.74 -0.65 45.38
N LEU A 137 -32.90 -1.07 44.88
CA LEU A 137 -34.03 -0.21 44.58
C LEU A 137 -35.24 -0.64 45.39
N LEU A 138 -35.84 0.31 46.11
CA LEU A 138 -37.11 0.13 46.80
C LEU A 138 -38.19 0.99 46.12
N LYS A 139 -39.24 0.34 45.63
CA LYS A 139 -40.39 1.02 45.04
C LYS A 139 -41.55 1.08 46.04
N ILE A 140 -42.08 2.29 46.25
CA ILE A 140 -43.21 2.56 47.14
C ILE A 140 -44.30 3.25 46.30
N THR A 141 -45.50 2.71 46.32
CA THR A 141 -46.65 3.24 45.57
C THR A 141 -47.85 3.41 46.49
N GLY A 142 -48.63 4.47 46.33
CA GLY A 142 -49.76 4.77 47.19
C GLY A 142 -50.53 6.00 46.72
N LYS A 143 -51.34 6.59 47.59
CA LYS A 143 -52.11 7.78 47.26
C LYS A 143 -51.17 8.99 47.02
N PRO A 144 -51.37 9.78 45.94
CA PRO A 144 -50.62 11.02 45.73
C PRO A 144 -50.67 11.95 46.95
N GLY A 145 -49.52 12.47 47.36
CA GLY A 145 -49.37 13.34 48.54
C GLY A 145 -49.38 12.62 49.90
N ALA A 146 -49.42 11.28 49.92
CA ALA A 146 -49.29 10.53 51.18
C ALA A 146 -47.93 10.77 51.84
N GLN A 147 -47.95 10.95 53.17
CA GLN A 147 -46.73 11.10 53.98
C GLN A 147 -46.33 9.74 54.53
N ILE A 148 -45.05 9.40 54.38
CA ILE A 148 -44.48 8.11 54.76
C ILE A 148 -43.09 8.37 55.34
N ASP A 149 -42.75 7.71 56.44
CA ASP A 149 -41.41 7.72 57.00
C ASP A 149 -40.71 6.39 56.66
N VAL A 150 -39.63 6.47 55.89
CA VAL A 150 -38.74 5.33 55.64
C VAL A 150 -37.66 5.32 56.70
N VAL A 151 -37.67 4.30 57.55
CA VAL A 151 -36.80 4.19 58.72
C VAL A 151 -35.71 3.17 58.47
N PHE A 152 -34.47 3.63 58.48
CA PHE A 152 -33.28 2.80 58.35
C PHE A 152 -32.71 2.53 59.73
N SER A 153 -32.43 1.26 60.03
CA SER A 153 -31.86 0.86 61.32
C SER A 153 -30.79 -0.22 61.17
N ARG A 154 -29.89 -0.35 62.15
CA ARG A 154 -28.77 -1.31 62.13
C ARG A 154 -27.82 -1.12 60.94
N LEU A 155 -27.51 0.13 60.60
CA LEU A 155 -26.55 0.45 59.55
C LEU A 155 -25.15 0.04 60.01
N SER A 156 -24.46 -0.82 59.25
CA SER A 156 -23.10 -1.30 59.59
C SER A 156 -21.98 -0.62 58.80
N GLY A 157 -22.33 0.39 57.99
CA GLY A 157 -21.43 1.18 57.16
C GLY A 157 -22.17 2.36 56.53
N SER A 158 -21.45 3.16 55.75
CA SER A 158 -22.00 4.32 55.06
C SER A 158 -23.07 3.92 54.04
N VAL A 159 -24.23 4.56 54.10
CA VAL A 159 -25.33 4.35 53.14
C VAL A 159 -25.58 5.62 52.36
N SER A 160 -25.62 5.51 51.04
CA SER A 160 -26.06 6.59 50.16
C SER A 160 -27.48 6.33 49.67
N LEU A 161 -28.30 7.37 49.65
CA LEU A 161 -29.70 7.35 49.24
C LEU A 161 -29.94 8.36 48.12
N VAL A 162 -30.77 7.99 47.15
CA VAL A 162 -31.30 8.90 46.12
C VAL A 162 -32.80 8.66 45.99
N ASN A 163 -33.57 9.74 46.06
CA ASN A 163 -34.98 9.70 45.69
C ASN A 163 -35.10 9.97 44.19
N LEU A 164 -35.44 8.95 43.41
CA LEU A 164 -35.57 9.06 41.95
C LEU A 164 -36.76 9.93 41.53
N ALA A 165 -37.71 10.21 42.43
CA ALA A 165 -38.80 11.13 42.17
C ALA A 165 -38.40 12.62 42.33
N GLU A 166 -37.28 12.90 42.99
CA GLU A 166 -36.77 14.26 43.23
C GLU A 166 -35.24 14.29 42.99
N PRO A 167 -34.76 13.98 41.77
CA PRO A 167 -33.33 13.84 41.49
C PRO A 167 -32.55 15.14 41.76
N GLU A 168 -33.20 16.31 41.71
CA GLU A 168 -32.59 17.61 42.04
C GLU A 168 -32.14 17.74 43.51
N ARG A 169 -32.65 16.92 44.43
CA ARG A 169 -32.16 16.88 45.82
C ARG A 169 -30.80 16.19 45.93
N GLY A 170 -30.38 15.45 44.90
CA GLY A 170 -29.11 14.76 44.83
C GLY A 170 -28.99 13.60 45.83
N GLN A 171 -27.76 13.13 46.02
CA GLN A 171 -27.42 12.06 46.95
C GLN A 171 -27.44 12.56 48.40
N ILE A 172 -28.05 11.76 49.28
CA ILE A 172 -27.97 11.91 50.74
C ILE A 172 -27.07 10.80 51.28
N ASN A 173 -26.11 11.13 52.13
CA ASN A 173 -25.30 10.16 52.86
C ASN A 173 -25.83 10.05 54.29
N ILE A 174 -26.17 8.84 54.71
CA ILE A 174 -26.55 8.54 56.09
C ILE A 174 -25.27 8.29 56.89
N ASP A 175 -25.14 9.01 58.00
CA ASP A 175 -24.12 8.73 59.00
C ASP A 175 -24.51 7.44 59.76
N PRO A 176 -23.69 6.39 59.75
CA PRO A 176 -23.98 5.15 60.46
C PRO A 176 -24.15 5.32 61.97
N ASP A 177 -23.65 6.41 62.56
CA ASP A 177 -23.84 6.72 64.00
C ASP A 177 -25.27 7.17 64.33
N ILE A 178 -26.11 7.47 63.32
CA ILE A 178 -27.51 7.86 63.48
C ILE A 178 -28.42 6.65 63.26
N ASP A 179 -28.74 5.93 64.35
CA ASP A 179 -29.64 4.75 64.34
C ASP A 179 -30.80 4.92 65.36
N PRO A 180 -32.08 4.94 64.93
CA PRO A 180 -32.56 4.83 63.55
C PRO A 180 -32.53 6.18 62.82
N TYR A 181 -32.20 6.15 61.52
CA TYR A 181 -32.36 7.29 60.62
C TYR A 181 -33.77 7.29 60.02
N VAL A 182 -34.49 8.40 60.16
CA VAL A 182 -35.86 8.57 59.66
C VAL A 182 -35.84 9.50 58.45
N TRP A 183 -36.27 8.99 57.30
CA TRP A 183 -36.42 9.78 56.08
C TRP A 183 -37.89 10.04 55.76
N PRO A 184 -38.39 11.28 55.97
CA PRO A 184 -39.74 11.64 55.58
C PRO A 184 -39.85 11.73 54.05
N LEU A 185 -40.78 10.99 53.49
CA LEU A 185 -41.10 10.90 52.07
C LEU A 185 -42.55 11.33 51.83
N VAL A 186 -42.74 12.22 50.86
CA VAL A 186 -44.08 12.58 50.36
C VAL A 186 -44.24 11.96 48.99
N LEU A 187 -45.29 11.16 48.78
CA LEU A 187 -45.51 10.55 47.48
C LEU A 187 -45.85 11.63 46.43
N PRO A 188 -45.19 11.62 45.26
CA PRO A 188 -45.45 12.56 44.18
C PRO A 188 -46.87 12.42 43.59
N ASN A 189 -47.21 13.29 42.63
CA ASN A 189 -48.57 13.38 42.06
C ASN A 189 -49.06 12.11 41.36
N ASP A 190 -48.16 11.24 40.92
CA ASP A 190 -48.46 9.93 40.33
C ASP A 190 -48.58 8.82 41.39
N GLY A 191 -48.33 9.13 42.66
CA GLY A 191 -48.41 8.20 43.77
C GLY A 191 -47.27 7.20 43.83
N SER A 192 -46.16 7.38 43.11
CA SER A 192 -45.05 6.41 43.06
C SER A 192 -43.71 7.05 43.39
N ALA A 193 -42.99 6.50 44.37
CA ALA A 193 -41.62 6.88 44.67
C ALA A 193 -40.69 5.67 44.53
N ALA A 194 -39.49 5.90 44.02
CA ALA A 194 -38.45 4.89 43.91
C ALA A 194 -37.18 5.41 44.59
N ILE A 195 -36.68 4.62 45.54
CA ILE A 195 -35.52 4.96 46.34
C ILE A 195 -34.38 4.07 45.90
N ALA A 196 -33.35 4.66 45.30
CA ALA A 196 -32.11 3.98 45.00
C ALA A 196 -31.18 4.08 46.22
N MET A 197 -30.55 2.96 46.56
CA MET A 197 -29.68 2.82 47.71
C MET A 197 -28.34 2.23 47.28
N ARG A 198 -27.27 2.70 47.93
CA ARG A 198 -25.92 2.17 47.76
C ARG A 198 -25.27 1.96 49.13
N SER A 199 -24.76 0.78 49.39
CA SER A 199 -24.18 0.39 50.69
C SER A 199 -23.08 -0.67 50.54
N GLU A 200 -22.28 -0.87 51.59
CA GLU A 200 -21.26 -1.95 51.63
C GLU A 200 -21.86 -3.35 51.87
N LYS A 201 -23.10 -3.42 52.35
CA LYS A 201 -23.85 -4.66 52.61
C LYS A 201 -25.32 -4.48 52.25
N GLY A 202 -25.97 -5.56 51.83
CA GLY A 202 -27.39 -5.58 51.48
C GLY A 202 -28.34 -5.20 52.62
N PHE A 203 -29.59 -4.89 52.23
CA PHE A 203 -30.67 -4.48 53.11
C PHE A 203 -31.78 -5.52 53.13
N ASP A 204 -32.34 -5.76 54.31
CA ASP A 204 -33.53 -6.60 54.47
C ASP A 204 -34.79 -5.75 54.66
N LEU A 205 -35.83 -6.06 53.87
CA LEU A 205 -37.18 -5.52 54.02
C LEU A 205 -38.00 -6.39 55.00
N PHE A 206 -38.66 -5.78 56.00
CA PHE A 206 -39.64 -6.42 56.91
C PHE A 206 -39.19 -7.65 57.76
N THR A 207 -37.90 -7.97 57.78
CA THR A 207 -37.22 -9.04 58.56
C THR A 207 -37.61 -10.50 58.26
N LYS A 208 -36.63 -11.23 57.71
CA LYS A 208 -36.28 -12.61 58.10
C LYS A 208 -34.76 -12.87 58.15
N GLY A 209 -33.93 -11.82 58.18
CA GLY A 209 -32.46 -11.95 58.19
C GLY A 209 -31.82 -12.11 59.58
N THR A 210 -30.58 -12.59 59.56
CA THR A 210 -29.71 -12.78 60.72
C THR A 210 -29.30 -11.42 61.34
N SER A 211 -28.67 -11.42 62.53
CA SER A 211 -28.44 -10.21 63.35
C SER A 211 -27.47 -9.16 62.76
N GLN A 212 -27.10 -9.23 61.48
CA GLN A 212 -26.02 -8.43 60.87
C GLN A 212 -26.42 -7.60 59.63
N THR A 213 -27.66 -7.69 59.12
CA THR A 213 -28.14 -6.93 57.95
C THR A 213 -28.83 -5.63 58.33
N ALA A 214 -28.67 -4.60 57.49
CA ALA A 214 -29.33 -3.31 57.65
C ALA A 214 -30.84 -3.46 57.42
N LYS A 215 -31.67 -2.84 58.26
CA LYS A 215 -33.12 -3.03 58.26
C LYS A 215 -33.86 -1.78 57.80
N ILE A 216 -34.80 -1.96 56.87
CA ILE A 216 -35.70 -0.91 56.41
C ILE A 216 -37.13 -1.19 56.89
N ASP A 217 -37.69 -0.22 57.60
CA ASP A 217 -39.08 -0.21 58.04
C ASP A 217 -39.82 0.96 57.36
N VAL A 218 -41.05 0.72 56.91
CA VAL A 218 -41.92 1.80 56.39
C VAL A 218 -42.98 2.12 57.44
N ARG A 219 -43.02 3.37 57.87
CA ARG A 219 -43.97 3.89 58.86
C ARG A 219 -44.88 4.92 58.23
N VAL A 220 -46.15 4.88 58.59
CA VAL A 220 -47.15 5.85 58.15
C VAL A 220 -47.56 6.70 59.35
N PRO A 221 -47.25 8.01 59.39
CA PRO A 221 -47.72 8.91 60.42
C PRO A 221 -49.24 9.08 60.32
N LEU A 222 -49.91 8.99 61.46
CA LEU A 222 -51.36 9.14 61.59
C LEU A 222 -51.72 10.53 62.07
N LYS A 223 -52.89 11.04 61.65
CA LYS A 223 -53.39 12.34 62.12
C LYS A 223 -53.89 12.32 63.57
N GLY A 224 -54.13 11.14 64.14
CA GLY A 224 -54.59 10.96 65.51
C GLY A 224 -54.29 9.57 66.07
N PRO A 225 -54.49 9.35 67.38
CA PRO A 225 -54.26 8.05 68.01
C PRO A 225 -55.29 7.00 67.57
N LEU A 226 -54.87 5.75 67.46
CA LEU A 226 -55.77 4.62 67.15
C LEU A 226 -56.65 4.25 68.35
N ALA A 227 -57.82 3.65 68.08
CA ALA A 227 -58.69 3.11 69.12
C ALA A 227 -57.97 2.11 70.06
N ASN A 228 -58.36 2.11 71.34
CA ASN A 228 -57.73 1.29 72.39
C ASN A 228 -57.95 -0.23 72.19
N GLN A 229 -59.04 -0.64 71.56
CA GLN A 229 -59.31 -2.03 71.22
C GLN A 229 -58.93 -2.28 69.76
N ARG A 230 -57.94 -3.14 69.53
CA ARG A 230 -57.42 -3.47 68.19
C ARG A 230 -57.67 -4.96 67.91
N PRO A 231 -58.22 -5.35 66.75
CA PRO A 231 -58.40 -6.73 66.35
C PRO A 231 -57.08 -7.50 66.33
N ALA A 232 -57.15 -8.82 66.49
CA ALA A 232 -55.96 -9.68 66.43
C ALA A 232 -55.23 -9.59 65.08
N VAL A 233 -55.97 -9.34 64.00
CA VAL A 233 -55.45 -9.14 62.64
C VAL A 233 -54.54 -7.92 62.55
N PHE A 234 -54.78 -6.86 63.35
CA PHE A 234 -53.94 -5.66 63.33
C PHE A 234 -52.46 -6.00 63.57
N LYS A 235 -52.16 -6.85 64.56
CA LYS A 235 -50.78 -7.25 64.90
C LYS A 235 -50.09 -8.10 63.83
N GLN A 236 -50.82 -8.58 62.83
CA GLN A 236 -50.24 -9.34 61.71
C GLN A 236 -49.66 -8.39 60.66
N PHE A 237 -50.24 -7.20 60.48
CA PHE A 237 -49.87 -6.27 59.40
C PHE A 237 -49.20 -5.00 59.93
N PHE A 238 -49.44 -4.66 61.19
CA PHE A 238 -49.13 -3.37 61.75
C PHE A 238 -48.52 -3.44 63.16
N GLU A 239 -47.53 -2.60 63.40
CA GLU A 239 -46.99 -2.28 64.71
C GLU A 239 -47.23 -0.78 64.98
N TYR A 240 -47.88 -0.43 66.08
CA TYR A 240 -48.28 0.95 66.38
C TYR A 240 -47.37 1.59 67.42
N SER A 241 -46.97 2.84 67.19
CA SER A 241 -46.23 3.67 68.14
C SER A 241 -46.98 4.98 68.42
N ASP A 242 -47.09 5.34 69.70
CA ASP A 242 -47.68 6.62 70.16
C ASP A 242 -46.66 7.78 70.20
N SER A 243 -45.37 7.53 69.98
CA SER A 243 -44.30 8.53 70.15
C SER A 243 -43.24 8.41 69.05
N PRO A 244 -42.69 9.54 68.53
CA PRO A 244 -43.00 10.94 68.87
C PRO A 244 -44.27 11.51 68.20
N VAL A 245 -44.79 10.83 67.17
CA VAL A 245 -46.08 11.09 66.51
C VAL A 245 -46.79 9.73 66.37
N PRO A 246 -48.12 9.65 66.58
CA PRO A 246 -48.86 8.42 66.31
C PRO A 246 -48.55 7.90 64.92
N SER A 247 -48.02 6.68 64.82
CA SER A 247 -47.62 6.10 63.54
C SER A 247 -47.82 4.59 63.54
N VAL A 248 -47.98 4.05 62.33
CA VAL A 248 -48.09 2.61 62.12
C VAL A 248 -46.97 2.15 61.22
N LYS A 249 -46.18 1.21 61.74
CA LYS A 249 -45.18 0.47 60.99
C LYS A 249 -45.84 -0.72 60.30
N LEU A 250 -45.52 -0.89 59.02
CA LEU A 250 -45.92 -2.07 58.26
C LEU A 250 -45.02 -3.26 58.61
N LEU A 251 -45.63 -4.43 58.80
CA LEU A 251 -44.93 -5.69 59.07
C LEU A 251 -44.84 -6.58 57.83
N GLN A 252 -45.64 -6.31 56.81
CA GLN A 252 -45.66 -7.02 55.54
C GLN A 252 -46.34 -6.15 54.47
N PRO A 253 -46.16 -6.44 53.16
CA PRO A 253 -46.82 -5.68 52.09
C PRO A 253 -48.35 -5.68 52.23
N MET A 254 -48.99 -4.54 52.02
CA MET A 254 -50.46 -4.39 52.11
C MET A 254 -51.22 -5.24 51.08
N SER A 255 -50.56 -5.67 50.00
CA SER A 255 -51.10 -6.63 49.04
C SER A 255 -51.54 -7.95 49.68
N ASN A 256 -51.02 -8.30 50.86
CA ASN A 256 -51.34 -9.53 51.57
C ASN A 256 -52.60 -9.43 52.45
N ILE A 257 -53.20 -8.25 52.63
CA ILE A 257 -54.36 -8.05 53.54
C ILE A 257 -55.65 -8.68 52.99
N GLY A 258 -55.82 -8.78 51.67
CA GLY A 258 -56.97 -9.44 51.03
C GLY A 258 -58.33 -8.97 51.58
N ASN A 259 -59.18 -9.90 52.02
CA ASN A 259 -60.54 -9.59 52.51
C ASN A 259 -60.57 -8.98 53.92
N GLN A 260 -59.43 -8.84 54.60
CA GLN A 260 -59.35 -8.34 55.97
C GLN A 260 -59.31 -6.80 56.06
N VAL A 261 -59.29 -6.09 54.92
CA VAL A 261 -59.28 -4.61 54.87
C VAL A 261 -60.45 -4.00 55.63
N THR A 262 -61.65 -4.58 55.52
CA THR A 262 -62.87 -4.01 56.12
C THR A 262 -62.80 -3.95 57.64
N GLU A 263 -62.26 -4.99 58.30
CA GLU A 263 -62.10 -5.04 59.76
C GLU A 263 -61.01 -4.07 60.25
N LEU A 264 -59.98 -3.82 59.44
CA LEU A 264 -58.91 -2.89 59.77
C LEU A 264 -59.34 -1.43 59.60
N LYS A 265 -60.14 -1.11 58.57
CA LYS A 265 -60.64 0.26 58.30
C LYS A 265 -61.45 0.87 59.44
N GLU A 266 -62.14 0.05 60.24
CA GLU A 266 -62.94 0.53 61.39
C GLU A 266 -62.10 1.17 62.51
N ILE A 267 -60.77 0.96 62.50
CA ILE A 267 -59.84 1.43 63.54
C ILE A 267 -59.13 2.72 63.12
N PHE A 268 -59.01 2.96 61.81
CA PHE A 268 -58.34 4.14 61.25
C PHE A 268 -59.35 5.27 61.03
N SER A 269 -58.89 6.52 61.09
CA SER A 269 -59.68 7.67 60.67
C SER A 269 -59.88 7.63 59.15
N PRO A 270 -61.01 8.12 58.59
CA PRO A 270 -61.19 8.25 57.13
C PRO A 270 -60.05 9.03 56.44
N ASP A 271 -59.39 9.93 57.18
CA ASP A 271 -58.25 10.69 56.71
C ASP A 271 -56.95 9.86 56.59
N ASP A 272 -56.87 8.72 57.29
CA ASP A 272 -55.72 7.81 57.32
C ASP A 272 -55.94 6.56 56.44
N ASP A 273 -57.10 6.44 55.78
CA ASP A 273 -57.46 5.32 54.90
C ASP A 273 -56.48 5.12 53.72
N TYR A 274 -55.69 6.14 53.39
CA TYR A 274 -54.65 6.06 52.35
C TYR A 274 -53.57 5.02 52.66
N ILE A 275 -53.45 4.57 53.92
CA ILE A 275 -52.55 3.48 54.31
C ILE A 275 -52.88 2.18 53.56
N PHE A 276 -54.15 1.95 53.23
CA PHE A 276 -54.60 0.75 52.51
C PHE A 276 -54.28 0.78 51.02
N ASP A 277 -53.98 1.95 50.47
CA ASP A 277 -53.54 2.12 49.09
C ASP A 277 -52.01 1.93 48.95
N LEU A 278 -51.28 1.81 50.07
CA LEU A 278 -49.82 1.76 50.09
C LEU A 278 -49.28 0.37 49.73
N LEU A 279 -48.69 0.24 48.55
CA LEU A 279 -48.02 -0.96 48.04
C LEU A 279 -46.50 -0.75 48.07
N ILE A 280 -45.80 -1.68 48.72
CA ILE A 280 -44.34 -1.68 48.82
C ILE A 280 -43.82 -2.87 48.01
N GLY A 281 -43.02 -2.57 46.99
CA GLY A 281 -42.37 -3.56 46.14
C GLY A 281 -41.25 -4.30 46.89
N PRO A 282 -40.82 -5.46 46.37
CA PRO A 282 -39.62 -6.12 46.89
C PRO A 282 -38.40 -5.21 46.74
N MET A 283 -37.39 -5.44 47.57
CA MET A 283 -36.07 -4.87 47.33
C MET A 283 -35.49 -5.52 46.07
N VAL A 284 -35.07 -4.71 45.10
CA VAL A 284 -34.49 -5.22 43.85
C VAL A 284 -33.03 -4.80 43.79
N ALA A 285 -32.13 -5.76 43.80
CA ALA A 285 -30.72 -5.50 43.50
C ALA A 285 -30.56 -5.16 42.01
N PHE A 286 -29.69 -4.22 41.70
CA PHE A 286 -29.37 -3.84 40.31
C PHE A 286 -27.86 -3.72 40.09
N GLU A 287 -27.43 -3.80 38.84
CA GLU A 287 -26.01 -3.81 38.48
C GLU A 287 -25.36 -2.42 38.63
N ALA A 288 -24.06 -2.36 38.90
CA ALA A 288 -23.32 -1.10 38.88
C ALA A 288 -23.34 -0.41 37.49
N SER A 289 -23.56 -1.19 36.41
CA SER A 289 -23.76 -0.72 35.03
C SER A 289 -25.16 -0.15 34.75
N ASP A 290 -26.11 -0.31 35.66
CA ASP A 290 -27.47 0.18 35.50
C ASP A 290 -27.52 1.72 35.50
N GLU A 291 -28.46 2.32 34.78
CA GLU A 291 -28.64 3.78 34.73
C GLU A 291 -28.86 4.40 36.11
N PHE A 292 -29.48 3.68 37.04
CA PHE A 292 -29.72 4.19 38.39
C PHE A 292 -28.43 4.41 39.20
N SER A 293 -27.32 3.75 38.83
CA SER A 293 -26.03 3.95 39.52
C SER A 293 -25.45 5.34 39.25
N THR A 294 -25.82 5.98 38.14
CA THR A 294 -25.30 7.29 37.72
C THR A 294 -25.76 8.45 38.59
N TYR A 295 -26.81 8.27 39.39
CA TYR A 295 -27.30 9.28 40.34
C TYR A 295 -26.42 9.38 41.60
N PHE A 296 -25.55 8.40 41.84
CA PHE A 296 -24.64 8.43 42.98
C PHE A 296 -23.33 9.16 42.63
N GLN A 297 -22.88 10.00 43.57
CA GLN A 297 -21.56 10.61 43.55
C GLN A 297 -20.47 9.57 43.77
N THR A 298 -19.36 9.71 43.03
CA THR A 298 -18.16 8.89 43.19
C THR A 298 -17.57 9.09 44.59
N PRO A 299 -17.31 8.02 45.37
CA PRO A 299 -16.67 8.14 46.67
C PRO A 299 -15.22 8.65 46.52
N ASP A 300 -14.72 9.40 47.51
CA ASP A 300 -13.31 9.78 47.58
C ASP A 300 -12.46 8.55 47.92
N LEU A 301 -11.69 8.06 46.94
CA LEU A 301 -10.83 6.89 47.07
C LEU A 301 -9.42 7.23 47.57
N SER A 302 -9.06 8.52 47.64
CA SER A 302 -7.72 8.95 48.05
C SER A 302 -7.31 8.44 49.44
N PRO A 303 -8.19 8.38 50.48
CA PRO A 303 -7.79 7.86 51.78
C PRO A 303 -7.54 6.36 51.73
N ALA A 304 -8.33 5.62 50.94
CA ALA A 304 -8.21 4.16 50.84
C ALA A 304 -6.90 3.76 50.16
N PHE A 305 -6.50 4.46 49.09
CA PHE A 305 -5.22 4.22 48.40
C PHE A 305 -3.99 4.63 49.20
N ALA A 306 -4.09 5.66 50.05
CA ALA A 306 -3.01 6.09 50.93
C ALA A 306 -2.87 5.24 52.22
N SER A 307 -3.86 4.41 52.54
CA SER A 307 -3.92 3.62 53.78
C SER A 307 -3.14 2.30 53.72
N THR A 308 -3.30 1.42 54.72
CA THR A 308 -2.82 0.03 54.69
C THR A 308 -4.01 -0.90 54.49
N GLY A 309 -4.06 -1.60 53.35
CA GLY A 309 -5.17 -2.48 52.99
C GLY A 309 -5.11 -2.92 51.53
N THR A 310 -6.10 -3.69 51.09
CA THR A 310 -6.15 -4.28 49.74
C THR A 310 -6.15 -3.23 48.61
N MET A 311 -6.87 -2.12 48.78
CA MET A 311 -6.86 -1.01 47.80
C MET A 311 -5.49 -0.33 47.70
N SER A 312 -4.78 -0.18 48.82
CA SER A 312 -3.41 0.35 48.82
C SER A 312 -2.42 -0.60 48.15
N GLU A 313 -2.56 -1.91 48.36
CA GLU A 313 -1.75 -2.91 47.65
C GLU A 313 -1.95 -2.85 46.12
N GLN A 314 -3.18 -2.64 45.66
CA GLN A 314 -3.49 -2.45 44.24
C GLN A 314 -2.87 -1.17 43.68
N TRP A 315 -2.92 -0.06 44.42
CA TRP A 315 -2.27 1.20 44.05
C TRP A 315 -0.74 1.04 43.96
N LEU A 316 -0.14 0.33 44.92
CA LEU A 316 1.28 0.01 44.92
C LEU A 316 1.68 -0.94 43.78
N ALA A 317 0.80 -1.84 43.37
CA ALA A 317 1.02 -2.68 42.19
C ALA A 317 1.07 -1.82 40.91
N PHE A 318 0.11 -0.91 40.72
CA PHE A 318 0.15 0.06 39.63
C PHE A 318 1.44 0.89 39.64
N LYS A 319 1.84 1.40 40.82
CA LYS A 319 3.11 2.10 41.00
C LYS A 319 4.30 1.28 40.49
N ARG A 320 4.40 0.00 40.87
CA ARG A 320 5.50 -0.87 40.43
C ARG A 320 5.53 -1.03 38.91
N TYR A 321 4.39 -1.28 38.27
CA TYR A 321 4.33 -1.43 36.80
C TYR A 321 4.66 -0.12 36.07
N ALA A 322 4.13 1.00 36.54
CA ALA A 322 4.34 2.31 35.92
C ALA A 322 5.79 2.79 36.08
N GLU A 323 6.36 2.66 37.28
CA GLU A 323 7.74 3.08 37.55
C GLU A 323 8.79 2.12 36.96
N ALA A 324 8.45 0.86 36.71
CA ALA A 324 9.34 -0.10 36.03
C ALA A 324 9.64 0.29 34.57
N LEU A 325 8.81 1.15 33.96
CA LEU A 325 9.07 1.68 32.61
C LEU A 325 10.20 2.72 32.60
N ASN A 326 10.63 3.23 33.75
CA ASN A 326 11.69 4.23 33.81
C ASN A 326 13.04 3.65 33.37
N GLY A 327 13.64 4.28 32.36
CA GLY A 327 15.01 3.99 31.96
C GLY A 327 16.04 4.47 32.98
N SER A 328 17.25 3.91 32.95
CA SER A 328 18.31 4.21 33.91
C SER A 328 18.84 5.65 33.85
N GLN A 329 18.59 6.41 32.78
CA GLN A 329 19.25 7.71 32.53
C GLN A 329 18.32 8.91 32.20
N SER A 330 17.00 8.84 32.40
CA SER A 330 16.12 9.98 32.11
C SER A 330 15.89 10.90 33.33
N ASN A 331 15.90 12.22 33.09
CA ASN A 331 15.45 13.23 34.06
C ASN A 331 13.92 13.27 34.19
N ASN A 332 13.19 12.88 33.15
CA ASN A 332 11.74 12.70 33.19
C ASN A 332 11.43 11.24 33.52
N ARG A 333 10.87 11.03 34.71
CA ARG A 333 10.51 9.71 35.24
C ARG A 333 9.07 9.71 35.67
N ILE A 334 8.41 8.58 35.47
CA ILE A 334 7.11 8.30 36.07
C ILE A 334 7.35 8.13 37.57
N VAL A 335 6.63 8.91 38.38
CA VAL A 335 6.63 8.77 39.85
C VAL A 335 5.16 8.73 40.26
N VAL A 336 4.74 7.59 40.81
CA VAL A 336 3.36 7.43 41.29
C VAL A 336 3.31 7.83 42.78
N PRO A 337 2.47 8.80 43.16
CA PRO A 337 2.40 9.31 44.53
C PRO A 337 1.84 8.26 45.48
N THR A 338 2.17 8.38 46.76
CA THR A 338 1.68 7.49 47.84
C THR A 338 1.06 8.26 49.00
N LEU A 339 1.19 9.60 49.01
CA LEU A 339 0.57 10.46 50.01
C LEU A 339 -0.85 10.82 49.58
N LYS A 340 -1.78 10.91 50.54
CA LYS A 340 -3.21 11.16 50.29
C LYS A 340 -3.44 12.36 49.37
N ASP A 341 -2.94 13.53 49.74
CA ASP A 341 -3.19 14.79 49.01
C ASP A 341 -2.61 14.76 47.59
N GLU A 342 -1.50 14.05 47.39
CA GLU A 342 -0.89 13.87 46.06
C GLU A 342 -1.66 12.86 45.19
N ILE A 343 -2.22 11.81 45.80
CA ILE A 343 -3.11 10.85 45.12
C ILE A 343 -4.39 11.57 44.69
N GLU A 344 -5.00 12.35 45.59
CA GLU A 344 -6.22 13.11 45.32
C GLU A 344 -6.06 14.02 44.09
N ALA A 345 -4.90 14.66 43.94
CA ALA A 345 -4.59 15.52 42.80
C ALA A 345 -4.57 14.81 41.44
N ILE A 346 -4.19 13.52 41.38
CA ILE A 346 -4.08 12.75 40.13
C ILE A 346 -5.20 11.73 39.93
N LEU A 347 -6.01 11.50 40.96
CA LEU A 347 -7.04 10.47 40.97
C LEU A 347 -8.05 10.61 39.80
N PRO A 348 -8.54 11.82 39.44
CA PRO A 348 -9.44 11.97 38.30
C PRO A 348 -8.82 11.51 36.97
N ASP A 349 -7.55 11.87 36.74
CA ASP A 349 -6.81 11.47 35.55
C ASP A 349 -6.56 9.97 35.53
N TYR A 350 -6.20 9.38 36.66
CA TYR A 350 -6.03 7.94 36.81
C TYR A 350 -7.34 7.17 36.56
N LEU A 351 -8.46 7.60 37.14
CA LEU A 351 -9.75 6.92 36.97
C LEU A 351 -10.21 6.98 35.51
N SER A 352 -10.13 8.15 34.88
CA SER A 352 -10.42 8.33 33.46
C SER A 352 -9.50 7.46 32.58
N TRP A 353 -8.22 7.37 32.93
CA TRP A 353 -7.26 6.52 32.25
C TRP A 353 -7.54 5.02 32.46
N ALA A 354 -7.85 4.57 33.68
CA ALA A 354 -8.05 3.16 34.01
C ALA A 354 -9.40 2.61 33.51
N GLN A 355 -10.41 3.46 33.29
CA GLN A 355 -11.76 3.10 32.87
C GLN A 355 -11.80 2.11 31.69
N ARG A 356 -10.91 2.27 30.71
CA ARG A 356 -10.82 1.38 29.53
C ARG A 356 -10.60 -0.10 29.86
N PHE A 357 -9.97 -0.40 30.99
CA PHE A 357 -9.75 -1.79 31.43
C PHE A 357 -11.02 -2.40 32.02
N PHE A 358 -11.94 -1.58 32.50
CA PHE A 358 -13.27 -1.98 32.97
C PHE A 358 -14.26 -2.08 31.80
N ASP A 359 -14.24 -1.12 30.87
CA ASP A 359 -15.10 -1.12 29.68
C ASP A 359 -14.89 -2.34 28.78
N ALA A 360 -13.68 -2.90 28.78
CA ALA A 360 -13.29 -4.11 28.06
C ALA A 360 -12.86 -5.23 29.02
N GLY A 361 -13.43 -5.24 30.23
CA GLY A 361 -13.19 -6.21 31.28
C GLY A 361 -14.20 -7.37 31.30
N PRO A 362 -14.06 -8.30 32.25
CA PRO A 362 -15.03 -9.37 32.43
C PRO A 362 -16.36 -8.84 33.01
N PRO A 363 -17.50 -9.54 32.82
CA PRO A 363 -18.76 -9.13 33.42
C PRO A 363 -18.65 -9.07 34.94
N VAL A 364 -19.35 -8.10 35.55
CA VAL A 364 -19.41 -7.97 37.01
C VAL A 364 -20.33 -9.06 37.56
N ALA A 365 -19.80 -9.94 38.42
CA ALA A 365 -20.62 -10.94 39.08
C ALA A 365 -21.54 -10.25 40.11
N LEU A 366 -22.86 -10.44 39.99
CA LEU A 366 -23.82 -10.03 41.02
C LEU A 366 -23.54 -10.79 42.32
N ILE A 367 -23.60 -10.08 43.44
CA ILE A 367 -23.57 -10.70 44.77
C ILE A 367 -24.97 -11.28 45.02
N GLU A 368 -25.17 -12.58 44.77
CA GLU A 368 -26.45 -13.24 45.05
C GLU A 368 -26.70 -13.39 46.56
N GLU A 369 -27.96 -13.26 46.96
CA GLU A 369 -28.48 -13.15 48.34
C GLU A 369 -28.16 -14.34 49.27
N ASP A 370 -27.65 -15.47 48.78
CA ASP A 370 -27.55 -16.71 49.56
C ASP A 370 -26.23 -17.50 49.44
N ALA A 371 -25.16 -16.90 48.91
CA ALA A 371 -23.95 -17.66 48.62
C ALA A 371 -22.76 -17.30 49.53
N THR A 372 -22.39 -18.23 50.41
CA THR A 372 -21.02 -18.40 50.94
C THR A 372 -19.96 -18.63 49.83
N SER A 373 -20.37 -18.56 48.57
CA SER A 373 -19.54 -18.54 47.38
C SER A 373 -20.11 -17.53 46.41
N SER A 374 -19.61 -16.29 46.42
CA SER A 374 -19.73 -15.39 45.27
C SER A 374 -19.54 -16.23 44.00
N THR A 375 -20.51 -16.27 43.09
CA THR A 375 -20.34 -16.90 41.78
C THR A 375 -19.31 -16.08 41.01
N GLN A 376 -18.03 -16.32 41.31
CA GLN A 376 -16.90 -15.65 40.68
C GLN A 376 -16.99 -15.97 39.20
N ALA A 377 -17.01 -14.92 38.38
CA ALA A 377 -16.92 -15.02 36.94
C ALA A 377 -15.66 -15.84 36.60
N THR A 378 -15.81 -17.08 36.13
CA THR A 378 -14.69 -17.98 35.84
C THR A 378 -14.21 -17.78 34.39
N GLY A 379 -13.00 -17.25 34.21
CA GLY A 379 -12.33 -17.17 32.91
C GLY A 379 -11.87 -18.54 32.38
N PRO A 380 -11.13 -18.58 31.25
CA PRO A 380 -10.54 -17.46 30.52
C PRO A 380 -11.57 -16.70 29.66
N TRP A 381 -11.31 -15.40 29.49
CA TRP A 381 -12.19 -14.49 28.76
C TRP A 381 -11.81 -14.40 27.28
N ILE A 382 -12.80 -14.26 26.41
CA ILE A 382 -12.57 -13.96 25.00
C ILE A 382 -12.91 -12.50 24.78
N ALA A 383 -11.93 -11.71 24.32
CA ALA A 383 -12.16 -10.36 23.82
C ALA A 383 -11.92 -10.34 22.32
N SER A 384 -12.82 -9.72 21.57
CA SER A 384 -12.62 -9.48 20.15
C SER A 384 -12.52 -7.98 19.91
N ALA A 385 -11.54 -7.58 19.12
CA ALA A 385 -11.34 -6.18 18.84
C ALA A 385 -11.46 -5.90 17.34
N TYR A 386 -12.29 -4.91 17.04
CA TYR A 386 -12.37 -4.29 15.74
C TYR A 386 -11.50 -3.04 15.70
N PRO A 387 -10.74 -2.81 14.63
CA PRO A 387 -10.42 -1.45 14.23
C PRO A 387 -11.73 -0.78 13.80
N ARG A 388 -12.34 0.04 14.66
CA ARG A 388 -13.61 0.71 14.33
C ARG A 388 -13.42 1.69 13.18
N ALA A 389 -14.06 1.42 12.05
CA ALA A 389 -14.52 2.46 11.14
C ALA A 389 -15.82 3.04 11.71
N SER A 390 -15.71 3.86 12.77
CA SER A 390 -16.74 4.76 13.34
C SER A 390 -18.20 4.26 13.41
N SER A 391 -18.65 4.01 14.65
CA SER A 391 -20.05 3.89 15.11
C SER A 391 -21.06 4.83 14.41
N PRO A 392 -22.37 4.48 14.40
CA PRO A 392 -23.40 5.22 13.67
C PRO A 392 -23.38 6.72 13.99
N ALA A 393 -23.40 7.54 12.93
CA ALA A 393 -23.48 8.99 13.04
C ALA A 393 -24.94 9.44 13.03
N TYR A 394 -25.38 10.09 14.10
CA TYR A 394 -26.71 10.69 14.19
C TYR A 394 -26.74 12.00 13.42
N ALA A 395 -27.70 12.16 12.51
CA ALA A 395 -27.91 13.38 11.74
C ALA A 395 -29.41 13.70 11.65
N SER A 396 -29.76 14.98 11.80
CA SER A 396 -31.14 15.47 11.67
C SER A 396 -31.33 16.15 10.32
N PRO A 397 -32.47 15.95 9.64
CA PRO A 397 -32.76 16.66 8.40
C PRO A 397 -32.94 18.16 8.62
N ASP A 398 -32.57 18.97 7.62
CA ASP A 398 -32.82 20.41 7.58
C ASP A 398 -34.30 20.75 7.30
N GLU A 399 -34.62 22.05 7.20
CA GLU A 399 -35.97 22.56 6.89
C GLU A 399 -36.53 22.06 5.55
N ASN A 400 -35.67 21.55 4.66
CA ASN A 400 -36.03 20.98 3.36
C ASN A 400 -35.98 19.44 3.35
N GLY A 401 -35.76 18.79 4.50
CA GLY A 401 -35.69 17.33 4.62
C GLY A 401 -34.35 16.70 4.22
N ARG A 402 -33.27 17.48 4.07
CA ARG A 402 -31.95 17.00 3.65
C ARG A 402 -31.07 16.69 4.84
N ILE A 403 -30.36 15.57 4.79
CA ILE A 403 -29.39 15.16 5.81
C ILE A 403 -27.99 15.44 5.28
N GLN A 404 -27.21 16.22 6.01
CA GLN A 404 -25.79 16.46 5.72
C GLN A 404 -24.91 15.71 6.74
N TYR A 405 -23.94 14.96 6.24
CA TYR A 405 -22.95 14.25 7.03
C TYR A 405 -21.56 14.48 6.44
N ASP A 406 -20.70 15.16 7.20
CA ASP A 406 -19.35 15.48 6.78
C ASP A 406 -18.37 14.50 7.42
N ARG A 407 -17.69 13.71 6.58
CA ARG A 407 -16.64 12.78 7.00
C ARG A 407 -15.30 13.27 6.48
N LEU A 408 -14.41 13.64 7.40
CA LEU A 408 -13.02 13.93 7.08
C LEU A 408 -12.27 12.63 6.80
N ILE A 409 -11.71 12.53 5.59
CA ILE A 409 -10.86 11.44 5.15
C ILE A 409 -9.45 12.03 5.07
N SER A 410 -8.56 11.54 5.92
CA SER A 410 -7.20 12.08 6.06
C SER A 410 -6.22 11.47 5.05
N ASP A 411 -6.54 10.31 4.48
CA ASP A 411 -5.71 9.66 3.47
C ASP A 411 -6.18 10.01 2.05
N LYS A 412 -5.30 9.76 1.08
CA LYS A 412 -5.48 10.17 -0.32
C LYS A 412 -5.83 8.99 -1.24
N TRP A 413 -6.20 7.86 -0.65
CA TRP A 413 -6.45 6.59 -1.34
C TRP A 413 -7.93 6.42 -1.70
N ALA A 414 -8.23 5.50 -2.61
CA ALA A 414 -9.61 5.21 -2.97
C ALA A 414 -10.36 4.57 -1.79
N HIS A 415 -11.62 4.94 -1.62
CA HIS A 415 -12.48 4.43 -0.57
C HIS A 415 -13.82 4.01 -1.14
N THR A 416 -14.36 2.91 -0.64
CA THR A 416 -15.75 2.52 -0.90
C THR A 416 -16.43 2.42 0.44
N TYR A 417 -17.40 3.31 0.67
CA TYR A 417 -18.23 3.29 1.86
C TYR A 417 -19.64 2.87 1.47
N ARG A 418 -20.18 1.88 2.18
CA ARG A 418 -21.60 1.58 2.12
C ARG A 418 -22.28 2.22 3.32
N TYR A 419 -23.14 3.20 3.07
CA TYR A 419 -23.94 3.86 4.11
C TYR A 419 -25.30 3.21 4.23
N TYR A 420 -25.71 2.96 5.47
CA TYR A 420 -27.07 2.55 5.81
C TYR A 420 -27.72 3.72 6.55
N VAL A 421 -28.88 4.17 6.06
CA VAL A 421 -29.66 5.21 6.71
C VAL A 421 -30.84 4.55 7.39
N ARG A 422 -30.88 4.64 8.72
CA ARG A 422 -32.04 4.20 9.50
C ARG A 422 -32.74 5.44 10.05
N PRO A 423 -33.97 5.76 9.58
CA PRO A 423 -34.76 6.79 10.24
C PRO A 423 -35.10 6.29 11.64
N TYR A 424 -34.93 7.17 12.63
CA TYR A 424 -35.41 6.95 13.98
C TYR A 424 -36.19 8.20 14.40
N GLY A 425 -37.39 8.00 14.94
CA GLY A 425 -38.18 9.08 15.49
C GLY A 425 -37.51 9.67 16.73
N ARG A 426 -37.62 11.00 16.91
CA ARG A 426 -37.20 11.69 18.15
C ARG A 426 -37.79 11.03 19.41
N TYR A 427 -38.99 10.48 19.28
CA TYR A 427 -39.69 9.80 20.35
C TYR A 427 -39.58 8.28 20.27
N ASP A 428 -38.84 7.67 19.34
CA ASP A 428 -38.77 6.21 19.27
C ASP A 428 -37.96 5.64 20.44
N LEU A 429 -36.89 6.33 20.86
CA LEU A 429 -36.16 5.98 22.08
C LEU A 429 -36.99 6.22 23.35
N LEU A 430 -37.79 7.29 23.36
CA LEU A 430 -38.74 7.57 24.44
C LEU A 430 -39.86 6.53 24.46
N TRP A 431 -40.42 6.13 23.31
CA TRP A 431 -41.44 5.10 23.21
C TRP A 431 -40.88 3.72 23.55
N ARG A 432 -39.60 3.46 23.24
CA ARG A 432 -38.86 2.27 23.70
C ARG A 432 -38.74 2.27 25.22
N SER A 433 -38.26 3.35 25.83
CA SER A 433 -38.13 3.45 27.29
C SER A 433 -39.49 3.43 27.99
N LEU A 434 -40.51 4.07 27.41
CA LEU A 434 -41.89 4.04 27.90
C LEU A 434 -42.47 2.63 27.81
N ARG A 435 -42.31 1.88 26.72
CA ARG A 435 -42.80 0.49 26.58
C ARG A 435 -42.04 -0.52 27.44
N GLN A 436 -40.78 -0.23 27.74
CA GLN A 436 -39.97 -0.99 28.71
C GLN A 436 -40.28 -0.58 30.15
N SER A 437 -40.95 0.57 30.36
CA SER A 437 -41.40 1.02 31.66
C SER A 437 -42.50 0.09 32.18
N SER A 438 -42.11 -0.79 33.10
CA SER A 438 -43.03 -1.62 33.87
C SER A 438 -44.05 -0.81 34.68
N THR A 439 -43.77 0.49 34.90
CA THR A 439 -44.68 1.42 35.59
C THR A 439 -45.84 1.88 34.72
N LEU A 440 -45.62 2.07 33.41
CA LEU A 440 -46.65 2.53 32.48
C LEU A 440 -47.35 1.39 31.72
N PHE A 441 -46.67 0.25 31.52
CA PHE A 441 -47.23 -0.93 30.85
C PHE A 441 -46.93 -2.24 31.60
N PRO A 442 -47.58 -2.47 32.75
CA PRO A 442 -47.23 -3.56 33.69
C PRO A 442 -47.47 -5.00 33.18
N ASN A 443 -48.09 -5.21 32.01
CA ASN A 443 -48.54 -6.53 31.54
C ASN A 443 -48.14 -6.89 30.08
N GLN A 444 -47.22 -6.16 29.45
CA GLN A 444 -46.76 -6.52 28.09
C GLN A 444 -45.50 -7.41 28.14
N ILE A 445 -45.58 -8.55 27.46
CA ILE A 445 -44.43 -9.43 27.18
C ILE A 445 -43.43 -8.62 26.35
N LEU A 446 -42.20 -8.51 26.82
CA LEU A 446 -41.08 -7.92 26.08
C LEU A 446 -40.89 -8.71 24.79
N ILE A 447 -41.44 -8.23 23.68
CA ILE A 447 -41.11 -8.75 22.35
C ILE A 447 -39.66 -8.31 22.10
N PRO A 448 -38.71 -9.25 21.86
CA PRO A 448 -37.35 -8.89 21.48
C PRO A 448 -37.43 -8.05 20.21
N PHE A 449 -36.88 -6.83 20.24
CA PHE A 449 -36.81 -6.02 19.04
C PHE A 449 -35.80 -6.62 18.07
N ASP A 450 -36.10 -6.52 16.77
CA ASP A 450 -35.14 -6.82 15.70
C ASP A 450 -33.81 -6.08 15.98
N PRO A 451 -32.66 -6.76 15.81
CA PRO A 451 -31.36 -6.22 16.14
C PRO A 451 -31.12 -4.84 15.50
N LEU A 452 -30.36 -4.00 16.20
CA LEU A 452 -30.02 -2.64 15.76
C LEU A 452 -29.22 -2.61 14.45
N SER A 453 -28.64 -3.76 14.07
CA SER A 453 -27.87 -3.94 12.85
C SER A 453 -28.79 -4.00 11.63
N PRO A 454 -28.62 -3.14 10.61
CA PRO A 454 -29.36 -3.25 9.36
C PRO A 454 -29.07 -4.61 8.71
N GLU A 455 -30.09 -5.23 8.10
CA GLU A 455 -29.89 -6.41 7.25
C GLU A 455 -28.91 -6.07 6.13
N ILE A 456 -27.79 -6.80 6.05
CA ILE A 456 -26.70 -6.57 5.11
C ILE A 456 -27.19 -6.60 3.65
N ASP A 457 -28.27 -7.33 3.41
CA ASP A 457 -28.85 -7.59 2.09
C ASP A 457 -29.96 -6.59 1.72
N ALA A 458 -30.38 -5.70 2.63
CA ALA A 458 -31.46 -4.73 2.39
C ALA A 458 -31.09 -3.59 1.42
N GLY A 459 -29.84 -3.55 0.95
CA GLY A 459 -29.33 -2.52 0.05
C GLY A 459 -28.90 -1.25 0.79
N GLY A 460 -27.61 -0.93 0.72
CA GLY A 460 -27.04 0.32 1.24
C GLY A 460 -26.67 1.29 0.12
N LEU A 461 -26.48 2.56 0.46
CA LEU A 461 -25.95 3.55 -0.48
C LEU A 461 -24.43 3.39 -0.59
N ASP A 462 -23.96 2.98 -1.76
CA ASP A 462 -22.53 2.91 -2.04
C ASP A 462 -22.00 4.28 -2.49
N VAL A 463 -21.06 4.81 -1.72
CA VAL A 463 -20.28 5.99 -2.05
C VAL A 463 -18.87 5.52 -2.39
N VAL A 464 -18.52 5.65 -3.66
CA VAL A 464 -17.18 5.39 -4.18
C VAL A 464 -16.45 6.71 -4.25
N LEU A 465 -15.32 6.80 -3.57
CA LEU A 465 -14.40 7.91 -3.62
C LEU A 465 -13.14 7.45 -4.32
N ASP A 466 -12.82 8.14 -5.40
CA ASP A 466 -11.61 7.86 -6.15
C ASP A 466 -10.37 8.36 -5.41
N ARG A 467 -9.27 7.68 -5.69
CA ARG A 467 -7.94 8.06 -5.21
C ARG A 467 -7.57 9.44 -5.77
N ILE A 468 -6.96 10.27 -4.90
CA ILE A 468 -6.33 11.54 -5.30
C ILE A 468 -4.80 11.52 -5.17
N GLN A 469 -4.25 10.49 -4.51
CA GLN A 469 -2.80 10.28 -4.45
C GLN A 469 -2.26 10.03 -5.87
N PRO A 470 -1.18 10.72 -6.30
CA PRO A 470 -0.51 10.40 -7.56
C PRO A 470 0.04 8.97 -7.56
N VAL A 471 0.04 8.33 -8.72
CA VAL A 471 0.64 7.00 -8.92
C VAL A 471 2.12 7.18 -9.17
N GLU A 472 2.94 6.31 -8.57
CA GLU A 472 4.38 6.33 -8.82
C GLU A 472 4.69 6.00 -10.29
N LYS A 473 5.78 6.57 -10.81
CA LYS A 473 6.21 6.28 -12.18
C LYS A 473 6.80 4.87 -12.26
N PRO A 474 6.57 4.11 -13.36
CA PRO A 474 7.24 2.84 -13.58
C PRO A 474 8.75 2.97 -13.52
N PHE A 475 9.44 2.01 -12.90
CA PHE A 475 10.90 2.03 -12.77
C PHE A 475 11.55 1.11 -13.81
N VAL A 476 12.44 1.66 -14.63
CA VAL A 476 13.21 0.90 -15.62
C VAL A 476 14.50 0.43 -14.94
N LEU A 477 14.68 -0.88 -14.84
CA LEU A 477 15.88 -1.52 -14.29
C LEU A 477 17.01 -1.49 -15.30
N SER A 478 16.71 -1.82 -16.55
CA SER A 478 17.69 -1.86 -17.62
C SER A 478 17.05 -1.56 -18.96
N SER A 479 17.85 -0.97 -19.85
CA SER A 479 17.58 -0.88 -21.28
C SER A 479 18.88 -1.17 -22.00
N ARG A 480 18.90 -2.21 -22.82
CA ARG A 480 20.09 -2.59 -23.57
C ARG A 480 19.77 -3.42 -24.80
N ARG A 481 20.69 -3.40 -25.75
CA ARG A 481 20.75 -4.39 -26.82
C ARG A 481 21.34 -5.69 -26.25
N LEU A 482 20.73 -6.83 -26.57
CA LEU A 482 21.20 -8.15 -26.13
C LEU A 482 22.28 -8.65 -27.07
N ASP A 483 23.51 -8.23 -26.81
CA ASP A 483 24.69 -8.65 -27.55
C ASP A 483 25.18 -10.03 -27.04
N GLN A 484 25.72 -10.85 -27.96
CA GLN A 484 26.31 -12.13 -27.59
C GLN A 484 27.57 -11.93 -26.74
N GLY A 485 27.99 -12.95 -25.97
CA GLY A 485 29.24 -12.91 -25.20
C GLY A 485 30.47 -12.82 -26.09
N GLY A 486 31.29 -11.78 -25.91
CA GLY A 486 32.50 -11.55 -26.69
C GLY A 486 33.70 -12.25 -26.10
N THR A 487 34.69 -12.60 -26.93
CA THR A 487 36.00 -13.04 -26.44
C THR A 487 37.01 -11.93 -26.65
N SER A 488 38.14 -11.94 -25.92
CA SER A 488 39.20 -10.93 -26.11
C SER A 488 39.80 -10.90 -27.53
N GLN A 489 39.49 -11.89 -28.38
CA GLN A 489 39.99 -12.00 -29.76
C GLN A 489 38.96 -11.58 -30.81
N LEU A 490 37.66 -11.57 -30.49
CA LEU A 490 36.60 -11.15 -31.41
C LEU A 490 35.55 -10.31 -30.65
N PRO A 491 35.31 -9.04 -31.06
CA PRO A 491 34.20 -8.27 -30.53
C PRO A 491 32.88 -8.96 -30.89
N SER A 492 31.92 -8.95 -29.96
CA SER A 492 30.60 -9.50 -30.20
C SER A 492 29.89 -8.78 -31.34
N PRO A 493 29.22 -9.50 -32.24
CA PRO A 493 28.32 -8.86 -33.19
C PRO A 493 27.19 -8.15 -32.41
N PRO A 494 26.70 -7.00 -32.92
CA PRO A 494 25.49 -6.36 -32.44
C PRO A 494 24.34 -7.34 -32.32
N GLY A 495 23.67 -7.36 -31.17
CA GLY A 495 22.48 -8.15 -30.95
C GLY A 495 21.27 -7.63 -31.72
N ARG A 496 20.41 -8.55 -32.17
CA ARG A 496 19.17 -8.19 -32.88
C ARG A 496 18.01 -7.74 -31.98
N ILE A 497 18.14 -7.91 -30.66
CA ILE A 497 17.06 -7.68 -29.68
C ILE A 497 17.39 -6.47 -28.82
N TRP A 498 16.47 -5.52 -28.74
CA TRP A 498 16.46 -4.49 -27.72
C TRP A 498 15.54 -4.93 -26.58
N GLU A 499 16.12 -5.02 -25.37
CA GLU A 499 15.43 -5.40 -24.15
C GLU A 499 15.31 -4.19 -23.21
N VAL A 500 14.09 -3.97 -22.70
CA VAL A 500 13.82 -3.06 -21.59
C VAL A 500 13.16 -3.84 -20.46
N ILE A 501 13.79 -3.86 -19.30
CA ILE A 501 13.27 -4.49 -18.09
C ILE A 501 12.68 -3.41 -17.19
N VAL A 502 11.39 -3.53 -16.91
CA VAL A 502 10.66 -2.66 -15.99
C VAL A 502 10.41 -3.43 -14.70
N ALA A 503 10.79 -2.86 -13.56
CA ALA A 503 10.55 -3.46 -12.25
C ALA A 503 9.05 -3.63 -11.98
N GLN A 504 8.71 -4.61 -11.14
CA GLN A 504 7.35 -4.71 -10.62
C GLN A 504 6.96 -3.40 -9.95
N HIS A 505 5.81 -2.85 -10.32
CA HIS A 505 5.33 -1.61 -9.71
C HIS A 505 5.01 -1.85 -8.22
N PRO A 506 5.43 -0.98 -7.28
CA PRO A 506 5.25 -1.23 -5.85
C PRO A 506 3.78 -1.42 -5.47
N GLU A 507 2.87 -0.67 -6.10
CA GLU A 507 1.43 -0.83 -5.88
C GLU A 507 0.85 -2.12 -6.47
N GLN A 508 1.46 -2.64 -7.55
CA GLN A 508 1.07 -3.94 -8.10
C GLN A 508 1.41 -5.06 -7.10
N ALA A 509 2.63 -5.04 -6.56
CA ALA A 509 3.06 -6.00 -5.55
C ALA A 509 2.17 -5.96 -4.29
N LEU A 510 1.77 -4.75 -3.86
CA LEU A 510 0.87 -4.56 -2.72
C LEU A 510 -0.56 -5.04 -3.02
N GLN A 511 -1.06 -4.81 -4.23
CA GLN A 511 -2.38 -5.26 -4.67
C GLN A 511 -2.47 -6.80 -4.74
N GLU A 512 -1.47 -7.46 -5.31
CA GLU A 512 -1.42 -8.92 -5.44
C GLU A 512 -1.36 -9.61 -4.06
N ARG A 513 -0.66 -9.01 -3.10
CA ARG A 513 -0.50 -9.56 -1.75
C ARG A 513 -1.63 -9.19 -0.79
N ASN A 514 -2.48 -8.21 -1.13
CA ASN A 514 -3.54 -7.72 -0.25
C ASN A 514 -4.80 -7.32 -1.03
N GLN A 515 -5.76 -8.25 -1.13
CA GLN A 515 -7.05 -8.03 -1.79
C GLN A 515 -7.87 -6.87 -1.19
N GLY A 516 -7.73 -6.61 0.11
CA GLY A 516 -8.41 -5.47 0.76
C GLY A 516 -7.81 -4.12 0.33
N LEU A 517 -6.51 -4.09 0.10
CA LEU A 517 -5.77 -2.92 -0.37
C LEU A 517 -5.92 -2.71 -1.88
N ALA A 518 -6.12 -3.78 -2.65
CA ALA A 518 -6.36 -3.74 -4.11
C ALA A 518 -7.43 -2.70 -4.49
N ARG A 519 -8.54 -2.67 -3.75
CA ARG A 519 -9.63 -1.71 -3.98
C ARG A 519 -9.24 -0.26 -3.66
N ARG A 520 -8.34 -0.04 -2.69
CA ARG A 520 -7.89 1.30 -2.28
C ARG A 520 -6.81 1.87 -3.20
N LEU A 521 -5.93 1.01 -3.72
CA LEU A 521 -4.88 1.42 -4.64
C LEU A 521 -5.43 1.76 -6.02
N SER A 522 -6.52 1.07 -6.43
CA SER A 522 -7.16 1.18 -7.75
C SER A 522 -6.20 1.04 -8.93
N PHE A 523 -5.05 0.39 -8.69
CA PHE A 523 -4.02 0.11 -9.68
C PHE A 523 -4.55 -0.88 -10.72
N ARG A 524 -4.27 -0.61 -11.99
CA ARG A 524 -4.71 -1.45 -13.11
C ARG A 524 -3.53 -2.16 -13.74
N ASN A 525 -2.66 -1.40 -14.38
CA ASN A 525 -1.54 -1.93 -15.14
C ASN A 525 -0.50 -0.84 -15.41
N VAL A 526 0.69 -1.29 -15.81
CA VAL A 526 1.66 -0.46 -16.52
C VAL A 526 1.30 -0.51 -18.00
N ALA A 527 0.99 0.65 -18.59
CA ALA A 527 0.80 0.79 -20.01
C ALA A 527 2.08 1.31 -20.66
N PHE A 528 2.35 0.84 -21.87
CA PHE A 528 3.52 1.26 -22.62
C PHE A 528 3.15 1.56 -24.07
N SER A 529 3.92 2.45 -24.69
CA SER A 529 3.80 2.75 -26.10
C SER A 529 5.18 2.97 -26.68
N LEU A 530 5.41 2.43 -27.88
CA LEU A 530 6.66 2.61 -28.60
C LEU A 530 6.45 3.64 -29.71
N LEU A 531 7.17 4.75 -29.60
CA LEU A 531 7.25 5.77 -30.64
C LEU A 531 8.52 5.55 -31.47
N ARG A 532 8.42 5.79 -32.77
CA ARG A 532 9.57 5.85 -33.67
C ARG A 532 9.65 7.24 -34.31
N ARG A 533 10.85 7.76 -34.47
CA ARG A 533 11.12 8.95 -35.29
C ARG A 533 12.34 8.72 -36.16
N PHE A 534 12.36 9.35 -37.33
CA PHE A 534 13.54 9.38 -38.18
C PHE A 534 14.47 10.52 -37.71
N PRO A 535 15.65 10.23 -37.14
CA PRO A 535 16.49 11.27 -36.53
C PRO A 535 17.32 12.05 -37.56
N CYS A 536 17.45 11.57 -38.79
CA CYS A 536 18.34 12.13 -39.82
C CYS A 536 17.67 13.23 -40.68
N GLU A 537 16.88 14.12 -40.09
CA GLU A 537 16.22 15.24 -40.81
C GLU A 537 17.24 16.20 -41.44
N SER A 538 18.37 16.45 -40.75
CA SER A 538 19.45 17.28 -41.28
C SER A 538 20.08 16.67 -42.54
N TRP A 539 20.21 15.35 -42.59
CA TRP A 539 20.73 14.63 -43.75
C TRP A 539 19.78 14.72 -44.95
N GLN A 540 18.47 14.61 -44.70
CA GLN A 540 17.47 14.87 -45.73
C GLN A 540 17.61 16.28 -46.33
N ILE A 541 17.78 17.31 -45.50
CA ILE A 541 17.94 18.69 -45.97
C ILE A 541 19.20 18.82 -46.84
N THR A 542 20.31 18.20 -46.44
CA THR A 542 21.56 18.18 -47.22
C THR A 542 21.36 17.53 -48.59
N LEU A 543 20.67 16.38 -48.65
CA LEU A 543 20.38 15.71 -49.92
C LEU A 543 19.49 16.56 -50.84
N HIS A 544 18.46 17.23 -50.31
CA HIS A 544 17.63 18.14 -51.08
C HIS A 544 18.41 19.31 -51.70
N GLN A 545 19.38 19.85 -50.97
CA GLN A 545 20.22 20.94 -51.48
C GLN A 545 21.12 20.51 -52.64
N VAL A 546 21.54 19.24 -52.65
CA VAL A 546 22.44 18.69 -53.69
C VAL A 546 21.66 18.18 -54.91
N ASP A 547 20.53 17.50 -54.68
CA ASP A 547 19.68 16.90 -55.71
C ASP A 547 18.82 17.94 -56.44
N GLY A 548 18.39 18.99 -55.73
CA GLY A 548 17.46 20.00 -56.24
C GLY A 548 16.02 19.49 -56.43
N SER A 549 15.72 18.28 -55.95
CA SER A 549 14.43 17.61 -56.05
C SER A 549 13.48 17.95 -54.88
N GLU A 550 12.17 18.11 -55.17
CA GLU A 550 11.10 18.37 -54.19
C GLU A 550 10.47 17.09 -53.61
N TRP A 551 11.23 16.00 -53.47
CA TRP A 551 10.65 14.75 -52.96
C TRP A 551 10.38 14.84 -51.45
N THR A 552 9.34 14.18 -50.95
CA THR A 552 9.04 14.17 -49.51
C THR A 552 9.36 12.81 -48.92
N ILE A 553 10.25 12.78 -47.91
CA ILE A 553 10.45 11.56 -47.12
C ILE A 553 9.20 11.36 -46.26
N THR A 554 8.51 10.25 -46.50
CA THR A 554 7.31 9.90 -45.74
C THR A 554 7.65 8.75 -44.82
N PRO A 555 7.84 8.98 -43.51
CA PRO A 555 8.03 7.88 -42.57
C PRO A 555 6.84 6.94 -42.67
N VAL A 556 7.09 5.63 -42.56
CA VAL A 556 6.00 4.66 -42.48
C VAL A 556 5.29 4.92 -41.16
N SER A 557 4.25 5.76 -41.13
CA SER A 557 3.46 6.05 -39.92
C SER A 557 1.95 5.84 -40.16
N THR A 558 1.55 5.70 -41.42
CA THR A 558 0.13 5.67 -41.85
C THR A 558 -0.36 4.31 -42.36
N LYS A 559 0.52 3.31 -42.49
CA LYS A 559 0.13 1.93 -42.83
C LYS A 559 0.22 1.03 -41.60
N TYR A 560 -0.91 0.88 -40.91
CA TYR A 560 -1.06 -0.22 -39.95
C TYR A 560 -1.11 -1.53 -40.73
N PRO A 561 -0.45 -2.61 -40.27
CA PRO A 561 -0.72 -3.93 -40.83
C PRO A 561 -2.23 -4.18 -40.73
N GLU A 562 -2.83 -4.71 -41.79
CA GLU A 562 -4.24 -5.10 -41.76
C GLU A 562 -4.45 -6.05 -40.58
N ILE A 563 -5.43 -5.73 -39.73
CA ILE A 563 -5.80 -6.63 -38.62
C ILE A 563 -6.20 -7.96 -39.28
N PRO A 564 -5.57 -9.09 -38.92
CA PRO A 564 -5.91 -10.37 -39.51
C PRO A 564 -7.42 -10.61 -39.38
N ALA A 565 -8.09 -10.91 -40.50
CA ALA A 565 -9.53 -11.16 -40.53
C ALA A 565 -9.95 -12.36 -39.65
N THR A 566 -8.98 -13.21 -39.30
CA THR A 566 -9.13 -14.37 -38.42
C THR A 566 -7.98 -14.41 -37.43
N VAL A 567 -8.29 -14.71 -36.17
CA VAL A 567 -7.28 -15.03 -35.15
C VAL A 567 -6.47 -16.22 -35.66
N PRO A 568 -5.12 -16.14 -35.73
CA PRO A 568 -4.27 -17.25 -36.12
C PRO A 568 -4.57 -18.49 -35.28
N ALA A 569 -4.65 -19.67 -35.92
CA ALA A 569 -4.90 -20.94 -35.21
C ALA A 569 -3.73 -21.37 -34.31
N LEU A 570 -2.55 -20.80 -34.53
CA LEU A 570 -1.32 -20.99 -33.77
C LEU A 570 -0.72 -19.60 -33.49
N PRO A 571 -0.12 -19.34 -32.32
CA PRO A 571 0.58 -18.08 -32.07
C PRO A 571 1.71 -17.89 -33.09
N ASP A 572 1.72 -16.78 -33.82
CA ASP A 572 2.63 -16.50 -34.96
C ASP A 572 4.14 -16.55 -34.63
N HIS A 573 4.50 -16.60 -33.34
CA HIS A 573 5.88 -16.49 -32.85
C HIS A 573 6.35 -17.70 -32.02
N LEU A 574 5.51 -18.73 -31.82
CA LEU A 574 5.85 -19.88 -30.97
C LEU A 574 5.97 -21.16 -31.82
N ASN A 575 7.12 -21.33 -32.47
CA ASN A 575 7.47 -22.58 -33.16
C ASN A 575 8.30 -23.47 -32.21
N LEU A 576 7.64 -24.39 -31.51
CA LEU A 576 8.27 -25.29 -30.53
C LEU A 576 9.08 -26.43 -31.18
N ASP A 577 9.03 -26.56 -32.51
CA ASP A 577 9.67 -27.64 -33.26
C ASP A 577 11.07 -27.28 -33.81
N GLN A 578 11.51 -26.02 -33.61
CA GLN A 578 12.86 -25.56 -33.99
C GLN A 578 13.77 -25.47 -32.76
N GLU A 579 15.03 -25.91 -32.91
CA GLU A 579 16.07 -25.57 -31.93
C GLU A 579 16.20 -24.05 -31.82
N LEU A 580 16.18 -23.53 -30.60
CA LEU A 580 16.36 -22.11 -30.31
C LEU A 580 17.78 -21.70 -30.72
N ASP A 581 17.89 -20.63 -31.51
CA ASP A 581 19.19 -20.03 -31.78
C ASP A 581 19.76 -19.35 -30.54
N ASP A 582 21.08 -19.15 -30.48
CA ASP A 582 21.77 -18.57 -29.32
C ASP A 582 21.17 -17.23 -28.88
N THR A 583 20.66 -16.44 -29.83
CA THR A 583 20.01 -15.15 -29.53
C THR A 583 18.63 -15.30 -28.90
N SER A 584 17.86 -16.33 -29.29
CA SER A 584 16.58 -16.66 -28.64
C SER A 584 16.79 -17.34 -27.29
N LEU A 585 17.88 -18.08 -27.09
CA LEU A 585 18.26 -18.58 -25.76
C LEU A 585 18.56 -17.41 -24.82
N LEU A 586 19.34 -16.42 -25.29
CA LEU A 586 19.61 -15.20 -24.55
C LEU A 586 18.34 -14.41 -24.23
N SER A 587 17.33 -14.38 -25.09
CA SER A 587 16.09 -13.65 -24.78
C SER A 587 15.29 -14.28 -23.63
N ILE A 588 15.34 -15.61 -23.50
CA ILE A 588 14.60 -16.41 -22.51
C ILE A 588 15.31 -16.46 -21.15
N ASP A 589 16.65 -16.33 -21.12
CA ASP A 589 17.48 -16.50 -19.91
C ASP A 589 17.44 -15.30 -18.95
N ILE A 590 16.22 -14.88 -18.60
CA ILE A 590 15.91 -13.75 -17.72
C ILE A 590 16.46 -13.97 -16.30
N PRO A 591 16.35 -15.16 -15.67
CA PRO A 591 16.78 -15.37 -14.29
C PRO A 591 18.25 -14.99 -14.05
N ASP A 592 19.15 -15.36 -14.97
CA ASP A 592 20.59 -15.07 -14.88
C ASP A 592 20.89 -13.55 -14.98
N ARG A 593 19.95 -12.74 -15.47
CA ARG A 593 20.11 -11.29 -15.64
C ARG A 593 19.55 -10.44 -14.49
N ILE A 594 18.51 -10.90 -13.82
CA ILE A 594 17.78 -10.10 -12.82
C ILE A 594 17.61 -10.76 -11.45
N ASP A 595 18.08 -12.01 -11.29
CA ASP A 595 18.15 -12.73 -10.01
C ASP A 595 16.82 -12.64 -9.23
N ASP A 596 16.83 -12.11 -8.01
CA ASP A 596 15.64 -11.95 -7.14
C ASP A 596 14.57 -10.99 -7.70
N PHE A 597 14.90 -10.10 -8.66
CA PHE A 597 13.95 -9.13 -9.23
C PHE A 597 13.07 -9.72 -10.35
N GLN A 598 13.19 -11.02 -10.63
CA GLN A 598 12.39 -11.69 -11.66
C GLN A 598 10.88 -11.73 -11.37
N GLN A 599 10.48 -11.70 -10.10
CA GLN A 599 9.07 -11.79 -9.74
C GLN A 599 8.32 -10.50 -10.08
N GLY A 600 7.40 -10.58 -11.04
CA GLY A 600 6.53 -9.46 -11.42
C GLY A 600 7.19 -8.39 -12.29
N ALA A 601 8.43 -8.60 -12.75
CA ALA A 601 9.06 -7.72 -13.72
C ALA A 601 8.36 -7.80 -15.09
N LEU A 602 8.21 -6.65 -15.75
CA LEU A 602 7.73 -6.56 -17.13
C LEU A 602 8.94 -6.45 -18.06
N VAL A 603 9.22 -7.51 -18.81
CA VAL A 603 10.30 -7.56 -19.80
C VAL A 603 9.70 -7.30 -21.18
N LEU A 604 10.13 -6.21 -21.80
CA LEU A 604 9.72 -5.84 -23.15
C LEU A 604 10.91 -6.04 -24.10
N GLN A 605 10.69 -6.84 -25.14
CA GLN A 605 11.71 -7.16 -26.13
C GLN A 605 11.19 -6.83 -27.53
N TRP A 606 11.98 -6.07 -28.28
CA TRP A 606 11.74 -5.80 -29.69
C TRP A 606 12.90 -6.34 -30.50
N GLU A 607 12.58 -7.06 -31.56
CA GLU A 607 13.59 -7.77 -32.35
C GLU A 607 13.60 -7.27 -33.80
N SER A 608 14.82 -7.07 -34.30
CA SER A 608 15.13 -6.63 -35.66
C SER A 608 14.48 -5.29 -36.02
N LEU A 609 14.67 -4.31 -35.13
CA LEU A 609 14.32 -2.91 -35.37
C LEU A 609 15.35 -2.24 -36.31
N PRO A 610 14.92 -1.47 -37.33
CA PRO A 610 15.83 -0.71 -38.17
C PRO A 610 16.68 0.31 -37.42
N PHE A 611 18.01 0.32 -37.61
CA PHE A 611 18.96 1.19 -36.90
C PHE A 611 18.79 2.69 -37.21
N PHE A 612 18.29 3.02 -38.40
CA PHE A 612 18.10 4.41 -38.83
C PHE A 612 16.86 5.09 -38.24
N TYR A 613 16.16 4.41 -37.31
CA TYR A 613 15.11 5.01 -36.51
C TYR A 613 15.57 5.18 -35.07
N GLU A 614 15.15 6.28 -34.47
CA GLU A 614 15.22 6.44 -33.02
C GLU A 614 13.90 5.94 -32.41
N TYR A 615 14.03 5.02 -31.47
CA TYR A 615 12.90 4.43 -30.77
C TYR A 615 12.79 5.00 -29.37
N LYS A 616 11.61 5.51 -29.03
CA LYS A 616 11.29 6.03 -27.71
C LYS A 616 10.18 5.22 -27.10
N LEU A 617 10.52 4.40 -26.10
CA LEU A 617 9.55 3.72 -25.26
C LEU A 617 9.02 4.68 -24.22
N LEU A 618 7.70 4.79 -24.11
CA LEU A 618 6.99 5.52 -23.07
C LEU A 618 6.31 4.53 -22.13
N LEU A 619 6.46 4.73 -20.83
CA LEU A 619 5.92 3.90 -19.76
C LEU A 619 5.09 4.78 -18.81
N ILE A 620 3.87 4.35 -18.52
CA ILE A 620 3.00 4.98 -17.51
C ILE A 620 2.34 3.91 -16.65
N ALA A 621 2.15 4.19 -15.37
CA ALA A 621 1.30 3.40 -14.50
C ALA A 621 -0.12 4.01 -14.51
N GLN A 622 -1.12 3.15 -14.62
CA GLN A 622 -2.53 3.55 -14.72
C GLN A 622 -3.31 3.07 -13.50
N THR A 623 -4.14 3.98 -12.98
CA THR A 623 -5.25 3.65 -12.07
C THR A 623 -6.58 3.93 -12.77
N THR A 624 -7.70 3.75 -12.07
CA THR A 624 -9.03 4.05 -12.63
C THR A 624 -9.21 5.51 -13.03
N THR A 625 -8.60 6.48 -12.33
CA THR A 625 -8.80 7.92 -12.56
C THR A 625 -7.52 8.71 -12.79
N ASN A 626 -6.38 8.24 -12.30
CA ASN A 626 -5.10 8.94 -12.39
C ASN A 626 -4.07 8.13 -13.19
N VAL A 627 -3.10 8.84 -13.74
CA VAL A 627 -1.91 8.26 -14.40
C VAL A 627 -0.65 8.79 -13.73
N SER A 628 0.42 8.00 -13.75
CA SER A 628 1.72 8.44 -13.28
C SER A 628 2.36 9.46 -14.22
N GLU A 629 3.47 10.04 -13.78
CA GLU A 629 4.42 10.68 -14.70
C GLU A 629 4.94 9.65 -15.73
N ILE A 630 5.28 10.15 -16.92
CA ILE A 630 5.84 9.34 -18.00
C ILE A 630 7.30 9.02 -17.69
N ASN A 631 7.66 7.74 -17.65
CA ASN A 631 9.05 7.33 -17.78
C ASN A 631 9.34 6.99 -19.25
N SER A 632 10.53 7.31 -19.75
CA SER A 632 10.87 7.03 -21.13
C SER A 632 12.30 6.59 -21.33
N VAL A 633 12.49 5.70 -22.29
CA VAL A 633 13.78 5.15 -22.70
C VAL A 633 13.93 5.38 -24.19
N VAL A 634 15.10 5.85 -24.61
CA VAL A 634 15.44 6.06 -26.02
C VAL A 634 16.51 5.05 -26.42
N GLN A 635 16.33 4.39 -27.57
CA GLN A 635 17.30 3.49 -28.18
C GLN A 635 17.50 3.86 -29.64
N GLN A 636 18.77 3.97 -30.03
CA GLN A 636 19.20 4.25 -31.41
C GLN A 636 20.25 3.22 -31.88
N ASP A 637 21.06 2.71 -30.96
CA ASP A 637 22.08 1.71 -31.28
C ASP A 637 21.46 0.32 -31.45
N LEU A 638 21.18 -0.06 -32.70
CA LEU A 638 20.58 -1.34 -33.06
C LEU A 638 21.54 -2.17 -33.91
N GLU A 639 21.08 -3.31 -34.40
CA GLU A 639 21.88 -4.18 -35.25
C GLU A 639 22.15 -3.49 -36.60
N TYR A 640 23.44 -3.37 -36.93
CA TYR A 640 23.94 -2.74 -38.14
C TYR A 640 24.92 -3.68 -38.82
N ILE A 641 24.81 -3.83 -40.15
CA ILE A 641 25.74 -4.61 -40.95
C ILE A 641 26.37 -3.70 -41.98
N SER A 642 27.69 -3.74 -42.10
CA SER A 642 28.40 -3.03 -43.15
C SER A 642 27.98 -3.60 -44.53
N PRO A 643 27.41 -2.79 -45.42
CA PRO A 643 26.91 -3.27 -46.70
C PRO A 643 28.07 -3.65 -47.64
N PRO A 644 27.91 -4.68 -48.49
CA PRO A 644 28.95 -5.05 -49.46
C PRO A 644 29.17 -3.92 -50.46
N VAL A 645 30.40 -3.49 -50.73
CA VAL A 645 30.68 -2.36 -51.64
C VAL A 645 30.78 -2.84 -53.09
N THR A 646 30.23 -2.05 -54.02
CA THR A 646 30.46 -2.19 -55.48
C THR A 646 30.91 -0.85 -56.01
N ALA A 647 31.89 -0.83 -56.92
CA ALA A 647 32.33 0.38 -57.60
C ALA A 647 32.63 0.07 -59.06
N SER A 648 32.39 1.03 -59.95
CA SER A 648 32.81 0.96 -61.35
C SER A 648 33.92 1.96 -61.61
N ILE A 649 34.82 1.63 -62.54
CA ILE A 649 36.02 2.42 -62.83
C ILE A 649 36.00 2.81 -64.30
N GLN A 650 36.16 4.09 -64.59
CA GLN A 650 36.37 4.59 -65.94
C GLN A 650 37.55 5.58 -66.02
N GLY A 651 38.09 5.77 -67.21
CA GLY A 651 39.13 6.77 -67.43
C GLY A 651 38.50 8.15 -67.53
N ALA A 652 39.00 9.12 -66.77
CA ALA A 652 38.54 10.50 -66.80
C ALA A 652 39.70 11.46 -67.08
N VAL A 653 39.37 12.67 -67.52
CA VAL A 653 40.31 13.78 -67.69
C VAL A 653 39.80 14.93 -66.84
N ASP A 654 40.64 15.48 -65.97
CA ASP A 654 40.24 16.63 -65.14
C ASP A 654 40.26 17.95 -65.93
N ASP A 655 39.81 19.04 -65.30
CA ASP A 655 39.78 20.39 -65.91
C ASP A 655 41.17 20.91 -66.34
N ASN A 656 42.25 20.34 -65.80
CA ASN A 656 43.63 20.69 -66.14
C ASN A 656 44.21 19.81 -67.27
N GLY A 657 43.45 18.82 -67.77
CA GLY A 657 43.88 17.89 -68.81
C GLY A 657 44.64 16.65 -68.30
N ASP A 658 44.76 16.47 -66.98
CA ASP A 658 45.37 15.31 -66.35
C ASP A 658 44.44 14.09 -66.45
N ARG A 659 44.99 12.90 -66.72
CA ARG A 659 44.17 11.69 -66.85
C ARG A 659 44.06 10.93 -65.53
N GLY A 660 42.88 10.87 -64.92
CA GLY A 660 42.64 10.08 -63.71
C GLY A 660 41.85 8.80 -63.97
N ARG A 661 41.65 8.02 -62.91
CA ARG A 661 40.60 7.01 -62.82
C ARG A 661 39.43 7.61 -62.07
N GLU A 662 38.28 7.67 -62.70
CA GLU A 662 37.04 8.01 -62.02
C GLU A 662 36.42 6.73 -61.47
N LEU A 663 36.27 6.70 -60.14
CA LEU A 663 35.57 5.68 -59.39
C LEU A 663 34.14 6.17 -59.21
N ILE A 664 33.17 5.45 -59.77
CA ILE A 664 31.75 5.70 -59.57
C ILE A 664 31.26 4.68 -58.54
N ILE A 665 30.94 5.17 -57.35
CA ILE A 665 30.47 4.35 -56.23
C ILE A 665 28.96 4.57 -56.06
N PRO A 666 28.09 3.59 -56.34
CA PRO A 666 26.72 3.63 -55.87
C PRO A 666 26.72 3.63 -54.33
N LEU A 667 26.24 4.72 -53.74
CA LEU A 667 26.15 4.89 -52.30
C LEU A 667 25.13 3.92 -51.74
N ARG A 668 25.55 3.16 -50.74
CA ARG A 668 24.69 2.19 -50.08
C ARG A 668 23.56 2.87 -49.32
N GLN A 669 22.37 2.33 -49.50
CA GLN A 669 21.17 2.85 -48.86
C GLN A 669 21.10 2.37 -47.40
N LEU A 670 20.37 3.08 -46.55
CA LEU A 670 20.08 2.66 -45.18
C LEU A 670 19.46 1.25 -45.12
N TRP A 671 18.70 0.86 -46.15
CA TRP A 671 18.17 -0.49 -46.32
C TRP A 671 19.25 -1.56 -46.54
N ASP A 672 20.32 -1.23 -47.26
CA ASP A 672 21.41 -2.17 -47.56
C ASP A 672 22.22 -2.50 -46.30
N SER A 673 22.28 -1.58 -45.35
CA SER A 673 22.94 -1.75 -44.04
C SER A 673 22.08 -2.49 -43.01
N LEU A 674 20.81 -2.84 -43.34
CA LEU A 674 19.95 -3.62 -42.47
C LEU A 674 20.27 -5.13 -42.51
N PRO A 675 20.28 -5.81 -41.36
CA PRO A 675 20.35 -7.26 -41.30
C PRO A 675 19.21 -7.94 -42.09
N PRO A 676 19.44 -9.13 -42.69
CA PRO A 676 18.39 -9.88 -43.38
C PRO A 676 17.15 -10.20 -42.52
N ALA A 677 17.31 -10.30 -41.19
CA ALA A 677 16.20 -10.47 -40.26
C ALA A 677 15.33 -9.20 -40.18
N ALA A 678 15.94 -8.01 -40.12
CA ALA A 678 15.24 -6.74 -40.11
C ALA A 678 14.55 -6.47 -41.46
N GLN A 679 15.24 -6.73 -42.57
CA GLN A 679 14.67 -6.59 -43.92
C GLN A 679 13.39 -7.44 -44.10
N ARG A 680 13.37 -8.67 -43.58
CA ARG A 680 12.18 -9.55 -43.64
C ARG A 680 11.00 -9.02 -42.81
N ARG A 681 11.26 -8.38 -41.66
CA ARG A 681 10.21 -7.83 -40.77
C ARG A 681 9.72 -6.45 -41.19
N TRP A 682 10.51 -5.74 -41.98
CA TRP A 682 10.21 -4.38 -42.41
C TRP A 682 10.12 -4.24 -43.94
N PRO A 683 9.33 -5.08 -44.64
CA PRO A 683 9.20 -4.98 -46.10
C PRO A 683 8.62 -3.64 -46.56
N VAL A 684 7.93 -2.93 -45.66
CA VAL A 684 7.39 -1.59 -45.90
C VAL A 684 8.45 -0.49 -46.03
N GLU A 685 9.68 -0.74 -45.57
CA GLU A 685 10.84 0.15 -45.73
C GLU A 685 11.69 -0.22 -46.96
N ASN A 686 11.33 -1.29 -47.69
CA ASN A 686 12.09 -1.77 -48.82
C ASN A 686 11.99 -0.76 -49.99
N PRO A 687 13.11 -0.14 -50.41
CA PRO A 687 13.12 0.84 -51.50
C PRO A 687 12.62 0.28 -52.84
N THR A 688 12.79 -1.03 -53.07
CA THR A 688 12.36 -1.71 -54.31
C THR A 688 10.86 -1.96 -54.39
N LEU A 689 10.16 -1.89 -53.25
CA LEU A 689 8.70 -2.09 -53.14
C LEU A 689 7.94 -0.77 -52.97
N ALA A 690 8.64 0.37 -52.99
CA ALA A 690 8.02 1.68 -52.91
C ALA A 690 7.06 1.89 -54.10
N PRO A 691 5.89 2.54 -53.90
CA PRO A 691 5.04 2.93 -55.02
C PRO A 691 5.85 3.79 -55.99
N ASN A 692 5.65 3.63 -57.31
CA ASN A 692 6.28 4.43 -58.37
C ASN A 692 5.89 5.93 -58.37
N ASP A 693 5.48 6.47 -57.23
CA ASP A 693 5.18 7.88 -57.07
C ASP A 693 6.49 8.66 -56.95
N ALA A 694 6.86 9.35 -58.02
CA ALA A 694 8.10 10.10 -58.13
C ALA A 694 8.24 11.21 -57.07
N ALA A 695 7.18 11.56 -56.33
CA ALA A 695 7.20 12.60 -55.31
C ALA A 695 7.56 12.10 -53.90
N HIS A 696 7.59 10.78 -53.64
CA HIS A 696 7.76 10.23 -52.29
C HIS A 696 8.86 9.17 -52.20
N ARG A 697 9.76 9.33 -51.22
CA ARG A 697 10.80 8.35 -50.89
C ARG A 697 10.60 7.76 -49.50
N LEU A 698 11.00 6.51 -49.34
CA LEU A 698 11.06 5.84 -48.04
C LEU A 698 12.40 6.18 -47.35
N PRO A 699 12.44 6.27 -46.01
CA PRO A 699 13.69 6.45 -45.27
C PRO A 699 14.77 5.43 -45.63
N GLY A 700 14.39 4.16 -45.81
CA GLY A 700 15.32 3.10 -46.23
C GLY A 700 16.05 3.34 -47.55
N SER A 701 15.55 4.23 -48.43
CA SER A 701 16.15 4.52 -49.75
C SER A 701 17.25 5.58 -49.72
N LEU A 702 17.46 6.24 -48.58
CA LEU A 702 18.47 7.29 -48.47
C LEU A 702 19.88 6.67 -48.37
N PRO A 703 20.92 7.35 -48.91
CA PRO A 703 22.29 6.94 -48.71
C PRO A 703 22.64 6.99 -47.22
N ASP A 704 23.36 5.97 -46.75
CA ASP A 704 23.79 5.85 -45.37
C ASP A 704 24.99 6.79 -45.10
N PRO A 705 24.85 7.80 -44.23
CA PRO A 705 25.93 8.75 -43.95
C PRO A 705 27.07 8.13 -43.10
N ASP A 706 26.81 7.02 -42.40
CA ASP A 706 27.79 6.37 -41.52
C ASP A 706 28.69 5.37 -42.27
N VAL A 707 28.39 5.09 -43.55
CA VAL A 707 29.24 4.25 -44.41
C VAL A 707 30.49 5.03 -44.83
N ILE A 708 31.65 4.53 -44.39
CA ILE A 708 32.97 5.02 -44.82
C ILE A 708 33.45 4.17 -45.99
N TYR A 709 33.80 4.82 -47.10
CA TYR A 709 34.37 4.17 -48.27
C TYR A 709 35.89 4.23 -48.22
N GLU A 710 36.52 3.08 -48.02
CA GLU A 710 37.98 2.97 -48.01
C GLU A 710 38.53 2.55 -49.37
N ILE A 711 39.48 3.32 -49.88
CA ILE A 711 40.26 2.97 -51.07
C ILE A 711 41.56 2.33 -50.59
N VAL A 712 41.65 1.02 -50.73
CA VAL A 712 42.81 0.23 -50.32
C VAL A 712 43.63 -0.22 -51.51
N THR A 713 44.95 -0.28 -51.34
CA THR A 713 45.88 -0.88 -52.30
C THR A 713 46.43 -2.17 -51.72
N ASN A 714 46.32 -3.25 -52.50
CA ASN A 714 47.03 -4.49 -52.20
C ASN A 714 48.39 -4.45 -52.91
N SER A 715 49.47 -4.29 -52.14
CA SER A 715 50.84 -4.35 -52.66
C SER A 715 51.59 -5.50 -52.00
N ARG A 716 51.91 -6.53 -52.80
CA ARG A 716 52.68 -7.72 -52.37
C ARG A 716 52.11 -8.41 -51.10
N GLY A 717 50.78 -8.44 -50.96
CA GLY A 717 50.10 -9.06 -49.81
C GLY A 717 49.89 -8.13 -48.60
N ASN A 718 50.36 -6.89 -48.65
CA ASN A 718 50.03 -5.86 -47.67
C ASN A 718 48.89 -4.98 -48.19
N LEU A 719 47.83 -4.88 -47.38
CA LEU A 719 46.74 -3.91 -47.59
C LEU A 719 47.14 -2.59 -46.94
N GLU A 720 47.19 -1.52 -47.74
CA GLU A 720 47.41 -0.16 -47.27
C GLU A 720 46.20 0.71 -47.65
N THR A 721 45.56 1.35 -46.67
CA THR A 721 44.48 2.30 -46.91
C THR A 721 45.05 3.60 -47.48
N GLN A 722 44.68 3.95 -48.70
CA GLN A 722 45.16 5.15 -49.38
C GLN A 722 44.30 6.36 -49.05
N ALA A 723 42.99 6.21 -49.06
CA ALA A 723 42.07 7.29 -48.71
C ALA A 723 40.78 6.74 -48.11
N GLU A 724 40.18 7.52 -47.22
CA GLU A 724 38.84 7.30 -46.68
C GLU A 724 37.92 8.40 -47.23
N VAL A 725 36.72 8.03 -47.66
CA VAL A 725 35.69 8.98 -48.07
C VAL A 725 34.46 8.80 -47.18
N TYR A 726 34.07 9.86 -46.49
CA TYR A 726 33.03 9.84 -45.46
C TYR A 726 32.25 11.16 -45.43
N VAL A 727 31.08 11.16 -44.80
CA VAL A 727 30.28 12.37 -44.61
C VAL A 727 30.84 13.18 -43.44
N SER A 728 31.15 14.45 -43.67
CA SER A 728 31.57 15.34 -42.58
C SER A 728 30.34 15.81 -41.81
N GLY A 729 30.27 15.51 -40.50
CA GLY A 729 29.15 15.87 -39.61
C GLY A 729 28.94 17.38 -39.38
N VAL A 730 29.52 18.25 -40.21
CA VAL A 730 29.32 19.70 -40.19
C VAL A 730 28.10 20.01 -41.07
N VAL A 731 27.05 20.59 -40.45
CA VAL A 731 25.85 21.14 -41.13
C VAL A 731 26.25 21.84 -42.44
N PRO A 732 25.55 21.62 -43.56
CA PRO A 732 25.98 22.14 -44.86
C PRO A 732 26.18 23.66 -44.81
N ASN A 733 27.32 24.11 -45.33
CA ASN A 733 27.45 25.47 -45.82
C ASN A 733 26.32 25.71 -46.83
N GLN A 734 25.66 26.86 -46.77
CA GLN A 734 24.49 27.23 -47.58
C GLN A 734 24.74 27.29 -49.11
N ASN A 735 25.88 26.77 -49.59
CA ASN A 735 26.41 26.98 -50.93
C ASN A 735 26.32 25.74 -51.85
N GLY A 736 25.65 24.66 -51.45
CA GLY A 736 25.53 23.44 -52.28
C GLY A 736 26.84 22.67 -52.46
N GLU A 737 27.76 22.78 -51.49
CA GLU A 737 29.02 22.02 -51.47
C GLU A 737 28.75 20.52 -51.20
N ASN A 738 29.61 19.66 -51.75
CA ASN A 738 29.48 18.21 -51.58
C ASN A 738 29.66 17.80 -50.10
N PRO A 739 28.73 17.03 -49.49
CA PRO A 739 28.86 16.58 -48.10
C PRO A 739 29.98 15.55 -47.85
N TYR A 740 30.50 14.91 -48.89
CA TYR A 740 31.58 13.92 -48.77
C TYR A 740 32.96 14.56 -48.74
N VAL A 741 33.74 14.22 -47.73
CA VAL A 741 35.12 14.67 -47.54
C VAL A 741 36.07 13.49 -47.70
N VAL A 742 37.22 13.75 -48.32
CA VAL A 742 38.30 12.78 -48.48
C VAL A 742 39.34 13.01 -47.40
N ARG A 743 39.67 11.96 -46.64
CA ARG A 743 40.86 11.92 -45.80
C ARG A 743 41.93 11.10 -46.50
N GLN A 744 42.99 11.79 -46.90
CA GLN A 744 44.16 11.18 -47.53
C GLN A 744 45.07 10.56 -46.46
N LEU A 745 45.32 9.26 -46.54
CA LEU A 745 46.15 8.51 -45.59
C LEU A 745 47.44 8.01 -46.23
N GLY A 746 47.33 7.40 -47.40
CA GLY A 746 48.46 6.91 -48.20
C GLY A 746 48.98 7.96 -49.17
N LYS A 747 50.13 7.67 -49.79
CA LYS A 747 50.81 8.58 -50.72
C LYS A 747 50.75 8.14 -52.19
N GLN A 748 50.24 6.93 -52.46
CA GLN A 748 50.31 6.34 -53.80
C GLN A 748 49.27 6.94 -54.74
N PHE A 749 48.09 7.27 -54.23
CA PHE A 749 47.00 7.88 -54.97
C PHE A 749 46.53 9.17 -54.29
N LEU A 750 46.45 10.26 -55.02
CA LEU A 750 45.70 11.45 -54.62
C LEU A 750 44.24 11.27 -55.00
N VAL A 751 43.37 11.37 -54.02
CA VAL A 751 41.93 11.18 -54.19
C VAL A 751 41.22 12.52 -53.99
N SER A 752 40.35 12.88 -54.94
CA SER A 752 39.50 14.08 -54.87
C SER A 752 38.10 13.75 -55.35
N VAL A 753 37.07 14.36 -54.77
CA VAL A 753 35.69 14.16 -55.23
C VAL A 753 35.43 15.07 -56.43
N ASN A 754 34.97 14.51 -57.55
CA ASN A 754 34.78 15.21 -58.83
C ASN A 754 33.27 15.32 -59.11
N ASP A 755 32.75 16.52 -59.41
CA ASP A 755 31.32 16.79 -59.69
C ASP A 755 30.29 16.42 -58.61
N GLY A 756 30.71 16.07 -57.40
CA GLY A 756 29.79 15.95 -56.27
C GLY A 756 29.04 14.61 -56.16
N LEU A 757 28.05 14.60 -55.27
CA LEU A 757 27.05 13.55 -55.13
C LEU A 757 26.03 13.67 -56.28
N ILE A 758 25.82 12.59 -57.03
CA ILE A 758 24.90 12.56 -58.18
C ILE A 758 23.57 11.96 -57.74
N PRO A 759 22.46 12.66 -57.99
CA PRO A 759 21.15 12.15 -57.65
C PRO A 759 20.74 10.99 -58.57
N PRO A 760 20.00 10.02 -58.04
CA PRO A 760 19.45 8.91 -58.82
C PRO A 760 18.40 9.37 -59.84
N GLU A 761 18.34 8.70 -61.00
CA GLU A 761 17.36 8.97 -62.06
C GLU A 761 15.94 8.54 -61.68
N THR A 762 15.81 7.50 -60.83
CA THR A 762 14.52 7.05 -60.29
C THR A 762 14.49 7.05 -58.76
N PRO A 763 13.30 7.11 -58.13
CA PRO A 763 13.13 7.03 -56.67
C PRO A 763 13.79 5.82 -56.00
N SER A 764 13.93 4.71 -56.73
CA SER A 764 14.48 3.44 -56.25
C SER A 764 16.00 3.29 -56.45
N ASP A 765 16.61 4.11 -57.31
CA ASP A 765 18.04 3.97 -57.63
C ASP A 765 18.96 4.57 -56.54
N HIS A 766 20.21 4.11 -56.53
CA HIS A 766 21.26 4.60 -55.63
C HIS A 766 21.76 5.98 -56.06
N TYR A 767 22.02 6.85 -55.08
CA TYR A 767 22.88 8.02 -55.29
C TYR A 767 24.27 7.55 -55.72
N GLN A 768 24.95 8.29 -56.58
CA GLN A 768 26.29 7.93 -57.05
C GLN A 768 27.31 8.95 -56.56
N LEU A 769 28.43 8.46 -56.03
CA LEU A 769 29.57 9.28 -55.65
C LEU A 769 30.68 9.11 -56.69
N ARG A 770 31.09 10.23 -57.31
CA ARG A 770 32.19 10.23 -58.27
C ARG A 770 33.48 10.72 -57.64
N ILE A 771 34.48 9.86 -57.65
CA ILE A 771 35.78 10.13 -57.05
C ILE A 771 36.84 10.04 -58.14
N LEU A 772 37.62 11.10 -58.30
CA LEU A 772 38.80 11.09 -59.15
C LEU A 772 40.01 10.62 -58.33
N SER A 773 40.60 9.51 -58.75
CA SER A 773 41.86 9.00 -58.25
C SER A 773 42.97 9.31 -59.25
N LYS A 774 43.96 10.09 -58.81
CA LYS A 774 45.19 10.39 -59.55
C LYS A 774 46.33 9.65 -58.89
N GLN A 775 47.13 8.93 -59.65
CA GLN A 775 48.31 8.30 -59.10
C GLN A 775 49.42 9.33 -58.92
N ARG A 776 49.94 9.49 -57.69
CA ARG A 776 51.11 10.33 -57.44
C ARG A 776 52.31 9.41 -57.26
N SER A 777 53.15 9.32 -58.29
CA SER A 777 54.43 8.65 -58.19
C SER A 777 55.55 9.68 -58.19
N GLU A 778 56.34 9.71 -57.13
CA GLU A 778 57.62 10.42 -57.11
C GLU A 778 58.72 9.35 -57.10
N ILE A 779 59.31 9.09 -58.26
CA ILE A 779 60.51 8.26 -58.36
C ILE A 779 61.66 9.15 -58.75
N VAL A 780 62.62 9.26 -57.83
CA VAL A 780 63.90 9.93 -58.06
C VAL A 780 64.76 9.04 -58.95
N LEU A 781 64.91 9.46 -60.19
CA LEU A 781 65.74 8.81 -61.20
C LEU A 781 67.08 9.52 -61.25
N SER A 782 68.18 8.78 -61.44
CA SER A 782 69.50 9.43 -61.42
C SER A 782 69.75 10.33 -62.64
N ARG A 783 68.85 10.32 -63.64
CA ARG A 783 68.95 11.03 -64.92
C ARG A 783 67.59 11.49 -65.42
N ASN A 784 67.59 12.64 -66.10
CA ASN A 784 66.45 13.12 -66.89
C ASN A 784 66.38 12.37 -68.23
N TYR A 785 65.24 11.72 -68.51
CA TYR A 785 64.99 11.05 -69.79
C TYR A 785 64.11 11.92 -70.69
N PRO A 786 64.40 12.01 -72.01
CA PRO A 786 63.55 12.77 -72.93
C PRO A 786 62.22 12.04 -73.17
N ILE A 787 61.11 12.69 -72.85
CA ILE A 787 59.76 12.17 -73.11
C ILE A 787 59.30 12.66 -74.49
N PRO A 788 58.70 11.80 -75.34
CA PRO A 788 58.12 12.23 -76.61
C PRO A 788 57.16 13.41 -76.44
N PRO A 789 57.17 14.42 -77.33
CA PRO A 789 56.36 15.64 -77.16
C PRO A 789 54.86 15.38 -76.99
N ILE A 790 54.35 14.30 -77.58
CA ILE A 790 52.94 13.86 -77.55
C ILE A 790 52.53 13.41 -76.13
N LEU A 791 53.50 13.06 -75.27
CA LEU A 791 53.31 12.55 -73.92
C LEU A 791 53.67 13.58 -72.83
N GLY A 792 54.29 14.71 -73.21
CA GLY A 792 54.83 15.71 -72.28
C GLY A 792 53.80 16.43 -71.41
N THR A 793 52.51 16.33 -71.74
CA THR A 793 51.41 16.83 -70.91
C THR A 793 51.04 15.88 -69.78
N LYS A 794 51.27 14.57 -69.95
CA LYS A 794 50.94 13.55 -68.94
C LYS A 794 52.14 13.06 -68.14
N TYR A 795 53.33 13.17 -68.71
CA TYR A 795 54.56 12.69 -68.08
C TYR A 795 55.59 13.80 -68.20
N ARG A 796 56.17 14.21 -67.08
CA ARG A 796 57.23 15.21 -67.07
C ARG A 796 58.30 14.84 -66.05
N PHE A 797 59.51 15.29 -66.33
CA PHE A 797 60.62 15.20 -65.38
C PHE A 797 60.78 16.55 -64.70
N GLU A 798 60.68 16.58 -63.37
CA GLU A 798 61.03 17.74 -62.55
C GLU A 798 62.05 17.28 -61.51
N ASP A 799 63.21 17.96 -61.46
CA ASP A 799 64.29 17.67 -60.49
C ASP A 799 64.61 16.17 -60.37
N ASN A 800 64.92 15.53 -61.51
CA ASN A 800 65.23 14.10 -61.60
C ASN A 800 64.09 13.17 -61.14
N THR A 801 62.88 13.70 -60.92
CA THR A 801 61.72 12.94 -60.51
C THR A 801 60.77 12.78 -61.69
N LEU A 802 60.38 11.55 -62.02
CA LEU A 802 59.32 11.34 -62.99
C LEU A 802 57.97 11.62 -62.33
N ILE A 803 57.32 12.68 -62.78
CA ILE A 803 55.96 13.02 -62.39
C ILE A 803 55.02 12.48 -63.45
N VAL A 804 54.08 11.65 -62.99
CA VAL A 804 53.04 11.03 -63.81
C VAL A 804 51.71 11.70 -63.49
N ASN A 805 51.21 12.49 -64.44
CA ASN A 805 49.92 13.17 -64.40
C ASN A 805 48.83 12.36 -65.14
N GLY A 806 48.97 11.04 -65.18
CA GLY A 806 47.81 10.19 -65.45
C GLY A 806 48.02 8.75 -65.87
N VAL A 807 46.91 8.11 -66.27
CA VAL A 807 46.88 6.67 -66.61
C VAL A 807 47.69 6.38 -67.88
N MET A 808 48.60 5.42 -67.75
CA MET A 808 49.40 4.89 -68.86
C MET A 808 48.65 3.80 -69.61
N SER A 809 48.48 3.97 -70.91
CA SER A 809 48.05 2.90 -71.81
C SER A 809 49.23 2.03 -72.23
N LEU A 810 48.97 0.77 -72.60
CA LEU A 810 50.01 -0.17 -73.04
C LEU A 810 50.82 0.39 -74.22
N SER A 811 50.17 1.16 -75.11
CA SER A 811 50.82 1.88 -76.20
C SER A 811 51.74 3.01 -75.73
N GLU A 812 51.37 3.72 -74.68
CA GLU A 812 52.18 4.80 -74.08
C GLU A 812 53.36 4.20 -73.31
N TYR A 813 53.16 3.10 -72.59
CA TYR A 813 54.23 2.32 -71.98
C TYR A 813 55.25 1.86 -73.03
N ALA A 814 54.78 1.27 -74.13
CA ALA A 814 55.66 0.84 -75.22
C ALA A 814 56.40 2.01 -75.89
N ALA A 815 55.75 3.18 -76.01
CA ALA A 815 56.37 4.38 -76.57
C ALA A 815 57.44 4.98 -75.64
N ILE A 816 57.17 5.04 -74.33
CA ILE A 816 58.10 5.50 -73.31
C ILE A 816 59.27 4.53 -73.19
N LYS A 817 59.01 3.21 -73.15
CA LYS A 817 60.06 2.18 -73.13
C LYS A 817 61.01 2.29 -74.31
N ARG A 818 60.49 2.55 -75.52
CA ARG A 818 61.33 2.82 -76.71
C ARG A 818 62.11 4.13 -76.62
N ALA A 819 61.55 5.17 -76.00
CA ALA A 819 62.23 6.46 -75.83
C ALA A 819 63.33 6.39 -74.76
N ILE A 820 63.16 5.56 -73.72
CA ILE A 820 64.10 5.41 -72.60
C ILE A 820 65.16 4.32 -72.90
N SER A 821 64.89 3.33 -73.76
CA SER A 821 65.89 2.32 -74.17
C SER A 821 67.02 2.91 -75.02
N PRO A 822 68.28 2.88 -74.57
CA PRO A 822 69.43 3.19 -75.43
C PRO A 822 69.88 1.96 -76.25
N SER A 823 70.62 2.24 -77.32
CA SER A 823 71.33 1.28 -78.20
C SER A 823 72.19 0.24 -77.40
N PRO A 824 72.62 -0.90 -77.98
CA PRO A 824 72.58 -2.22 -77.34
C PRO A 824 73.57 -2.54 -76.20
N LYS A 825 74.27 -1.55 -75.60
CA LYS A 825 75.04 -1.75 -74.35
C LYS A 825 75.02 -0.49 -73.47
N PRO A 826 74.02 -0.31 -72.59
CA PRO A 826 74.02 0.76 -71.60
C PRO A 826 75.02 0.51 -70.46
N PRO A 827 75.52 1.57 -69.79
CA PRO A 827 76.28 1.47 -68.55
C PRO A 827 75.40 0.97 -67.38
N VAL A 828 76.01 0.34 -66.37
CA VAL A 828 75.34 -0.32 -65.22
C VAL A 828 74.35 0.60 -64.49
N SER A 829 74.65 1.90 -64.34
CA SER A 829 73.74 2.86 -63.70
C SER A 829 72.47 3.13 -64.50
N VAL A 830 72.54 3.10 -65.83
CA VAL A 830 71.36 3.22 -66.70
C VAL A 830 70.52 1.95 -66.66
N GLN A 831 71.14 0.78 -66.49
CA GLN A 831 70.42 -0.48 -66.36
C GLN A 831 69.66 -0.56 -65.03
N ALA A 832 70.22 -0.02 -63.94
CA ALA A 832 69.54 0.10 -62.65
C ALA A 832 68.37 1.09 -62.70
N ASP A 833 68.56 2.26 -63.31
CA ASP A 833 67.46 3.22 -63.54
C ASP A 833 66.37 2.60 -64.43
N LEU A 834 66.74 1.92 -65.52
CA LEU A 834 65.80 1.23 -66.41
C LEU A 834 65.02 0.15 -65.67
N HIS A 835 65.66 -0.59 -64.76
CA HIS A 835 64.97 -1.61 -63.96
C HIS A 835 64.02 -0.97 -62.94
N THR A 836 64.42 0.11 -62.26
CA THR A 836 63.53 0.88 -61.38
C THR A 836 62.35 1.47 -62.14
N VAL A 837 62.58 1.96 -63.36
CA VAL A 837 61.56 2.49 -64.27
C VAL A 837 60.65 1.37 -64.79
N ASP A 838 61.20 0.20 -65.15
CA ASP A 838 60.40 -0.96 -65.57
C ASP A 838 59.60 -1.53 -64.39
N ASP A 839 60.17 -1.64 -63.20
CA ASP A 839 59.46 -2.09 -61.99
C ASP A 839 58.35 -1.11 -61.60
N PHE A 840 58.62 0.20 -61.70
CA PHE A 840 57.62 1.24 -61.52
C PHE A 840 56.48 1.09 -62.53
N PHE A 841 56.78 1.06 -63.82
CA PHE A 841 55.74 0.93 -64.83
C PHE A 841 55.03 -0.42 -64.74
N THR A 842 55.70 -1.50 -64.37
CA THR A 842 55.08 -2.81 -64.17
C THR A 842 54.14 -2.80 -62.95
N SER A 843 54.47 -2.05 -61.89
CA SER A 843 53.56 -1.84 -60.75
C SER A 843 52.30 -1.04 -61.11
N LEU A 844 52.34 -0.21 -62.16
CA LEU A 844 51.16 0.47 -62.71
C LEU A 844 50.18 -0.48 -63.42
N TYR A 845 50.65 -1.66 -63.85
CA TYR A 845 49.87 -2.65 -64.61
C TYR A 845 49.48 -3.90 -63.80
N HIS A 846 49.79 -3.96 -62.50
CA HIS A 846 49.29 -5.05 -61.65
C HIS A 846 47.79 -4.87 -61.36
N VAL A 847 46.99 -5.31 -62.33
CA VAL A 847 45.63 -5.80 -62.10
C VAL A 847 45.76 -7.31 -62.25
N GLU A 848 45.65 -8.05 -61.14
CA GLU A 848 45.37 -9.49 -61.23
C GLU A 848 44.06 -9.67 -62.00
N ALA A 849 44.08 -10.60 -62.96
CA ALA A 849 42.89 -11.10 -63.63
C ALA A 849 42.02 -11.91 -62.65
#